data_AF-A0A8S1C110-F1
#
_entry.id   AF-A0A8S1C110-F1
#
_cell.length_a   1.000
_cell.length_b   1.000
_cell.length_c   1.000
_cell.angle_alpha   90.00
_cell.angle_beta   90.00
_cell.angle_gamma   90.00
#
_symmetry.space_group_name_H-M   'P 1'
#
loop_
_entity.id
_entity.type
_entity.pdbx_description
1 polymer ?
#
loop_
_entity_poly.entity_id
_entity_poly.type
_entity_poly.pdbx_seq_one_letter_code
_entity_poly.pdbx_strand_id
1 'polypeptide(L)'
;MFGSTVGFILASFSLEIFVDPALKPEFGTTDPRWIGAWWLGWIPLGTMTLIFGSMMYMFPRSLPRTLQRNVEATLTPQEVTKPSLKDFKDTIKRLLKNKILMCNNMSTTFIAFGFYGQWLFMPKYMETQFHLSAATSNLATGSIGLLFTAAGLLASAVVISKFKPSARLLAGWNVFSEIIDVLGFVSILLISCESLDFKWTILSDGSKIIDMPCNADCACHNSMKYSPVCHISSTETFFSPCHAGCRQSYLSQNGAKVFTDCSCTLDDNPVLDGPCALDCKSAFVIFVVVQCVQRFLGATGRAGNCLIHFRCVHLADKAVSFALLQVMLCILVLIPGPIIFGSVIDMTCSLWGMTCGKIGNCWIYDAEKLRHFVYMPILGCLIMGTLWDIGVWYYAKGLPIYEENDPAKDGEQEAGRGAGTTNRFAIAGQSITKTAHSLLFSESPATADNGMNSTTWTAGGAPKLGTLDLCVFGAMLLASAAIGCYFGLFRGGQRSAVDYLMGGRQMGMLPVALSLVASFISGISIMGDPAEVYRHGTQYWIIGGSAFVSSLAVGTIYAPIYLELQLTSCYQVTINFLAISANAYLKLRYNESVRKMASVMFIISQFLYIPIVIYAPALALSQVTGLNVHLITPIISAICIFYTTIGGLRAVVWTDTLQTCLMMLAMVVVIAMGVTNVGGWQKVWDAADRGARLEFFNMNPNPLERHTFWTVLIGQSVYMMSWCATSQGMVQRYLAVPDLRTARQCLLCFAVGLASVKGLSVATGLLLYAEYENCDPISEQRVTKQDQILPLYVLETAGHIPGLSGLFVVGVFSAALSSMSTGLNALSGVLVEDLFARWIPPTGFFSSALWLRVAALSTGIVCVLLVMAVEHLGSVLQMALSLGSITNGTMLGLFTMGIFFPFANSKGALVGTLSSLVLNGGLVLSTQFALARGALRHSFLPLSTIGCSENSTTIAIPTEPVSDVWPLLEISYMYYSLIGAALVPMVGLPVSWLTGGRRRKLSPQLFSPYVQRFLPSTDLPQEQVEMK
;
A
#
# COMPACT_ATOMS: atom_id res chain seq x y z
N MET A 1 -12.06 8.80 -7.21
CA MET A 1 -12.88 7.56 -7.20
C MET A 1 -12.55 6.72 -5.98
N PHE A 2 -11.34 6.17 -5.84
CA PHE A 2 -10.95 5.39 -4.63
C PHE A 2 -11.17 6.11 -3.30
N GLY A 3 -10.80 7.40 -3.19
CA GLY A 3 -11.05 8.17 -1.96
C GLY A 3 -12.53 8.29 -1.58
N SER A 4 -13.42 8.43 -2.56
CA SER A 4 -14.87 8.48 -2.34
C SER A 4 -15.41 7.12 -1.88
N THR A 5 -14.92 6.01 -2.45
CA THR A 5 -15.27 4.66 -2.02
C THR A 5 -14.85 4.40 -0.57
N VAL A 6 -13.62 4.79 -0.21
CA VAL A 6 -13.13 4.71 1.18
C VAL A 6 -13.99 5.57 2.11
N GLY A 7 -14.39 6.77 1.68
CA GLY A 7 -15.28 7.65 2.43
C GLY A 7 -16.65 7.01 2.73
N PHE A 8 -17.30 6.38 1.76
CA PHE A 8 -18.58 5.68 1.98
C PHE A 8 -18.45 4.41 2.83
N ILE A 9 -17.34 3.67 2.72
CA ILE A 9 -17.06 2.51 3.59
C ILE A 9 -16.88 2.96 5.04
N LEU A 10 -16.10 4.03 5.24
CA LEU A 10 -15.90 4.63 6.55
C LEU A 10 -17.22 5.21 7.12
N ALA A 11 -18.05 5.80 6.26
CA ALA A 11 -19.39 6.25 6.64
C ALA A 11 -20.26 5.07 7.06
N SER A 12 -20.25 3.95 6.33
CA SER A 12 -20.97 2.72 6.72
C SER A 12 -20.55 2.26 8.12
N PHE A 13 -19.25 2.16 8.38
CA PHE A 13 -18.72 1.77 9.69
C PHE A 13 -19.17 2.75 10.79
N SER A 14 -19.06 4.05 10.52
CA SER A 14 -19.47 5.08 11.48
C SER A 14 -20.97 5.05 11.77
N LEU A 15 -21.79 4.64 10.80
CA LEU A 15 -23.25 4.57 10.92
C LEU A 15 -23.75 3.29 11.61
N GLU A 16 -22.93 2.26 11.75
CA GLU A 16 -23.23 1.05 12.55
C GLU A 16 -23.07 1.28 14.06
N ILE A 17 -22.39 2.35 14.45
CA ILE A 17 -22.23 2.76 15.84
C ILE A 17 -23.31 3.78 16.17
N PHE A 18 -23.99 3.65 17.31
CA PHE A 18 -24.99 4.62 17.73
C PHE A 18 -24.35 6.01 17.97
N VAL A 19 -25.11 7.08 17.69
CA VAL A 19 -24.62 8.47 17.71
C VAL A 19 -23.88 8.86 18.99
N ASP A 20 -24.29 8.29 20.12
CA ASP A 20 -23.57 8.30 21.39
C ASP A 20 -23.00 6.89 21.65
N PRO A 21 -21.69 6.67 21.43
CA PRO A 21 -21.07 5.36 21.63
C PRO A 21 -21.15 4.82 23.07
N ALA A 22 -21.45 5.67 24.06
CA ALA A 22 -21.61 5.26 25.45
C ALA A 22 -22.99 4.63 25.73
N LEU A 23 -23.98 4.85 24.85
CA LEU A 23 -25.33 4.34 24.98
C LEU A 23 -25.54 3.13 24.06
N LYS A 24 -26.06 2.04 24.62
CA LYS A 24 -26.52 0.87 23.85
C LYS A 24 -28.05 0.91 23.76
N PRO A 25 -28.64 1.36 22.64
CA PRO A 25 -30.08 1.36 22.49
C PRO A 25 -30.64 -0.07 22.42
N GLU A 26 -31.88 -0.26 22.88
CA GLU A 26 -32.59 -1.54 22.89
C GLU A 26 -33.18 -1.94 21.52
N PHE A 27 -32.91 -1.15 20.46
CA PHE A 27 -33.44 -1.33 19.11
C PHE A 27 -32.32 -1.44 18.06
N GLY A 28 -32.59 -2.15 16.97
CA GLY A 28 -31.63 -2.50 15.92
C GLY A 28 -31.32 -1.38 14.92
N THR A 29 -30.37 -1.64 14.02
CA THR A 29 -29.83 -0.65 13.04
C THR A 29 -30.75 -0.36 11.84
N THR A 30 -31.79 -1.17 11.65
CA THR A 30 -32.85 -0.96 10.63
C THR A 30 -34.02 -0.15 11.17
N ASP A 31 -34.04 0.14 12.47
CA ASP A 31 -35.10 0.93 13.09
C ASP A 31 -34.94 2.41 12.70
N PRO A 32 -36.01 3.12 12.30
CA PRO A 32 -35.97 4.54 11.95
C PRO A 32 -35.51 5.46 13.09
N ARG A 33 -35.52 4.98 14.35
CA ARG A 33 -34.96 5.68 15.52
C ARG A 33 -33.43 5.60 15.59
N TRP A 34 -32.79 4.72 14.82
CA TRP A 34 -31.35 4.56 14.79
C TRP A 34 -30.68 5.76 14.12
N ILE A 35 -29.85 6.47 14.88
CA ILE A 35 -28.99 7.53 14.36
C ILE A 35 -27.55 7.06 14.55
N GLY A 36 -26.85 6.85 13.44
CA GLY A 36 -25.45 6.45 13.47
C GLY A 36 -24.51 7.60 13.88
N ALA A 37 -23.30 7.28 14.33
CA ALA A 37 -22.25 8.22 14.70
C ALA A 37 -21.62 8.90 13.47
N TRP A 38 -22.43 9.68 12.75
CA TRP A 38 -22.06 10.40 11.52
C TRP A 38 -20.84 11.31 11.68
N TRP A 39 -20.55 11.77 12.89
CA TRP A 39 -19.42 12.65 13.19
C TRP A 39 -18.08 11.90 13.29
N LEU A 40 -18.10 10.59 13.58
CA LEU A 40 -16.91 9.79 13.87
C LEU A 40 -15.96 9.71 12.66
N GLY A 41 -16.50 9.64 11.45
CA GLY A 41 -15.73 9.56 10.20
C GLY A 41 -14.87 10.80 9.91
N TRP A 42 -15.19 11.96 10.47
CA TRP A 42 -14.39 13.19 10.25
C TRP A 42 -13.01 13.15 10.91
N ILE A 43 -12.86 12.42 12.02
CA ILE A 43 -11.60 12.32 12.77
C ILE A 43 -10.49 11.65 11.94
N PRO A 44 -10.67 10.41 11.42
CA PRO A 44 -9.64 9.78 10.60
C PRO A 44 -9.45 10.49 9.25
N LEU A 45 -10.51 11.00 8.62
CA LEU A 45 -10.40 11.76 7.37
C LEU A 45 -9.62 13.08 7.56
N GLY A 46 -9.89 13.82 8.64
CA GLY A 46 -9.18 15.04 8.99
C GLY A 46 -7.71 14.77 9.28
N THR A 47 -7.42 13.72 10.04
CA THR A 47 -6.04 13.30 10.35
C THR A 47 -5.27 12.91 9.09
N MET A 48 -5.87 12.09 8.21
CA MET A 48 -5.29 11.75 6.91
C MET A 48 -5.04 12.98 6.05
N THR A 49 -6.00 13.91 6.00
CA THR A 49 -5.89 15.14 5.20
C THR A 49 -4.77 16.06 5.73
N LEU A 50 -4.57 16.14 7.04
CA LEU A 50 -3.44 16.88 7.65
C LEU A 50 -2.09 16.25 7.28
N ILE A 51 -2.00 14.92 7.30
CA ILE A 51 -0.78 14.20 6.91
C ILE A 51 -0.50 14.44 5.43
N PHE A 52 -1.45 14.18 4.53
CA PHE A 52 -1.24 14.37 3.09
C PHE A 52 -1.08 15.84 2.69
N GLY A 53 -1.79 16.76 3.35
CA GLY A 53 -1.65 18.20 3.16
C GLY A 53 -0.26 18.69 3.53
N SER A 54 0.30 18.22 4.65
CA SER A 54 1.67 18.56 5.03
C SER A 54 2.70 17.96 4.06
N MET A 55 2.49 16.74 3.56
CA MET A 55 3.33 16.15 2.50
C MET A 55 3.25 16.95 1.19
N MET A 56 2.07 17.44 0.79
CA MET A 56 1.93 18.29 -0.40
C MET A 56 2.59 19.65 -0.22
N TYR A 57 2.59 20.22 1.00
CA TYR A 57 3.32 21.45 1.32
C TYR A 57 4.84 21.29 1.14
N MET A 58 5.36 20.07 1.32
CA MET A 58 6.78 19.76 1.12
C MET A 58 7.17 19.58 -0.36
N PHE A 59 6.22 19.57 -1.30
CA PHE A 59 6.57 19.57 -2.72
C PHE A 59 7.10 20.97 -3.14
N PRO A 60 8.18 21.03 -3.92
CA PRO A 60 8.72 22.30 -4.40
C PRO A 60 7.68 23.02 -5.26
N ARG A 61 7.51 24.34 -5.02
CA ARG A 61 6.53 25.21 -5.72
C ARG A 61 6.62 25.16 -7.25
N SER A 62 7.78 24.79 -7.78
CA SER A 62 8.01 24.62 -9.22
C SER A 62 8.84 23.37 -9.48
N LEU A 63 8.35 22.50 -10.36
CA LEU A 63 9.08 21.32 -10.81
C LEU A 63 10.30 21.75 -11.65
N PRO A 64 11.45 21.04 -11.57
CA PRO A 64 12.68 21.39 -12.28
C PRO A 64 12.50 21.48 -13.81
N ARG A 65 11.60 20.68 -14.38
CA ARG A 65 11.24 20.75 -15.81
C ARG A 65 10.54 22.05 -16.19
N THR A 66 9.73 22.61 -15.30
CA THR A 66 9.08 23.91 -15.53
C THR A 66 10.10 25.04 -15.45
N LEU A 67 11.06 24.93 -14.53
CA LEU A 67 12.23 25.83 -14.46
C LEU A 67 13.09 25.75 -15.74
N GLN A 68 13.42 24.54 -16.21
CA GLN A 68 14.15 24.35 -17.47
C GLN A 68 13.38 24.90 -18.68
N ARG A 69 12.07 24.65 -18.76
CA ARG A 69 11.23 25.15 -19.86
C ARG A 69 11.08 26.68 -19.81
N ASN A 70 11.05 27.27 -18.62
CA ASN A 70 11.06 28.72 -18.44
C ASN A 70 12.43 29.31 -18.84
N VAL A 71 13.54 28.65 -18.48
CA VAL A 71 14.90 29.05 -18.91
C VAL A 71 15.07 28.92 -20.42
N GLU A 72 14.59 27.85 -21.04
CA GLU A 72 14.55 27.67 -22.50
C GLU A 72 13.65 28.71 -23.20
N ALA A 73 12.50 29.05 -22.60
CA ALA A 73 11.63 30.11 -23.09
C ALA A 73 12.20 31.53 -22.85
N THR A 74 13.20 31.68 -21.97
CA THR A 74 13.93 32.95 -21.79
C THR A 74 14.99 33.13 -22.88
N LEU A 75 15.41 32.05 -23.55
CA LEU A 75 16.41 32.06 -24.63
C LEU A 75 15.80 32.34 -26.01
N THR A 76 14.47 32.31 -26.14
CA THR A 76 13.74 32.81 -27.31
C THR A 76 13.01 34.10 -26.95
N PRO A 77 13.27 35.23 -27.62
CA PRO A 77 12.50 36.45 -27.39
C PRO A 77 11.11 36.28 -28.02
N GLN A 78 10.18 35.67 -27.30
CA GLN A 78 8.76 35.94 -27.49
C GLN A 78 8.34 36.96 -26.45
N GLU A 79 7.84 38.11 -26.90
CA GLU A 79 7.18 39.09 -26.04
C GLU A 79 6.04 38.39 -25.29
N VAL A 80 6.25 38.10 -24.00
CA VAL A 80 5.18 37.73 -23.09
C VAL A 80 4.41 39.02 -22.80
N THR A 81 3.44 39.31 -23.64
CA THR A 81 2.42 40.32 -23.37
C THR A 81 1.78 39.98 -22.03
N LYS A 82 1.78 40.93 -21.09
CA LYS A 82 1.15 40.76 -19.77
C LYS A 82 -0.31 40.39 -20.00
N PRO A 83 -0.82 39.30 -19.38
CA PRO A 83 -2.20 38.88 -19.58
C PRO A 83 -3.15 40.02 -19.20
N SER A 84 -3.92 40.52 -20.17
CA SER A 84 -4.87 41.61 -19.96
C SER A 84 -6.27 41.06 -19.67
N LEU A 85 -7.05 41.79 -18.85
CA LEU A 85 -8.49 41.53 -18.66
C LEU A 85 -9.27 41.55 -20.00
N LYS A 86 -8.76 42.28 -20.99
CA LYS A 86 -9.32 42.31 -22.34
C LYS A 86 -9.11 40.98 -23.07
N ASP A 87 -7.92 40.38 -22.96
CA ASP A 87 -7.61 39.08 -23.55
C ASP A 87 -8.44 37.98 -22.91
N PHE A 88 -8.66 38.06 -21.59
CA PHE A 88 -9.57 37.15 -20.89
C PHE A 88 -11.02 37.26 -21.41
N LYS A 89 -11.52 38.48 -21.61
CA LYS A 89 -12.85 38.72 -22.19
C LYS A 89 -12.98 38.14 -23.60
N ASP A 90 -11.94 38.30 -24.41
CA ASP A 90 -11.91 37.76 -25.77
C ASP A 90 -11.82 36.23 -25.79
N THR A 91 -11.05 35.63 -24.88
CA THR A 91 -11.01 34.17 -24.66
C THR A 91 -12.37 33.62 -24.25
N ILE A 92 -13.06 34.24 -23.28
CA ILE A 92 -14.42 33.83 -22.87
C ILE A 92 -15.39 33.92 -24.05
N LYS A 93 -15.34 35.01 -24.83
CA LYS A 93 -16.18 35.17 -26.03
C LYS A 93 -15.89 34.10 -27.09
N ARG A 94 -14.63 33.70 -27.27
CA ARG A 94 -14.23 32.61 -28.18
C ARG A 94 -14.75 31.26 -27.70
N LEU A 95 -14.64 30.97 -26.41
CA LEU A 95 -15.15 29.72 -25.81
C LEU A 95 -16.68 29.62 -25.91
N LEU A 96 -17.41 30.68 -25.60
CA LEU A 96 -18.88 30.71 -25.70
C LEU A 96 -19.40 30.57 -27.14
N LYS A 97 -18.61 30.98 -28.14
CA LYS A 97 -18.94 30.81 -29.56
C LYS A 97 -18.62 29.41 -30.10
N ASN A 98 -17.84 28.62 -29.37
CA ASN A 98 -17.49 27.27 -29.79
C ASN A 98 -18.68 26.32 -29.58
N LYS A 99 -19.37 26.00 -30.67
CA LYS A 99 -20.59 25.18 -30.67
C LYS A 99 -20.35 23.78 -30.08
N ILE A 100 -19.22 23.14 -30.39
CA ILE A 100 -18.90 21.79 -29.88
C ILE A 100 -18.73 21.85 -28.36
N LEU A 101 -17.98 22.83 -27.86
CA LEU A 101 -17.72 23.01 -26.44
C LEU A 101 -19.01 23.34 -25.67
N MET A 102 -19.87 24.22 -26.20
CA MET A 102 -21.10 24.61 -25.52
C MET A 102 -22.15 23.49 -25.49
N CYS A 103 -22.31 22.73 -26.58
CA CYS A 103 -23.18 21.55 -26.57
C CYS A 103 -22.68 20.50 -25.55
N ASN A 104 -21.37 20.26 -25.51
CA ASN A 104 -20.75 19.34 -24.57
C ASN A 104 -20.93 19.79 -23.11
N ASN A 105 -20.64 21.05 -22.81
CA ASN A 105 -20.84 21.61 -21.46
C ASN A 105 -22.31 21.57 -21.03
N MET A 106 -23.24 21.85 -21.95
CA MET A 106 -24.67 21.82 -21.64
C MET A 106 -25.15 20.39 -21.38
N SER A 107 -24.74 19.41 -22.22
CA SER A 107 -25.03 18.00 -21.95
C SER A 107 -24.50 17.58 -20.58
N THR A 108 -23.21 17.83 -20.33
CA THR A 108 -22.56 17.50 -19.06
C THR A 108 -23.29 18.12 -17.87
N THR A 109 -23.84 19.32 -18.02
CA THR A 109 -24.59 20.01 -16.97
C THR A 109 -25.92 19.32 -16.66
N PHE A 110 -26.74 19.02 -17.68
CA PHE A 110 -28.02 18.33 -17.49
C PHE A 110 -27.84 16.91 -16.94
N ILE A 111 -26.87 16.17 -17.49
CA ILE A 111 -26.53 14.82 -17.01
C ILE A 111 -26.05 14.88 -15.56
N ALA A 112 -25.14 15.80 -15.24
CA ALA A 112 -24.66 15.98 -13.88
C ALA A 112 -25.81 16.34 -12.92
N PHE A 113 -26.75 17.19 -13.31
CA PHE A 113 -27.92 17.54 -12.50
C PHE A 113 -28.75 16.32 -12.12
N GLY A 114 -29.12 15.48 -13.10
CA GLY A 114 -29.89 14.25 -12.85
C GLY A 114 -29.13 13.28 -11.95
N PHE A 115 -27.85 13.03 -12.23
CA PHE A 115 -27.05 12.13 -11.41
C PHE A 115 -26.78 12.68 -10.01
N TYR A 116 -26.76 14.00 -9.80
CA TYR A 116 -26.49 14.60 -8.50
C TYR A 116 -27.59 14.29 -7.48
N GLY A 117 -28.86 14.36 -7.90
CA GLY A 117 -30.01 13.95 -7.09
C GLY A 117 -29.92 12.49 -6.65
N GLN A 118 -29.58 11.61 -7.59
CA GLN A 118 -29.34 10.20 -7.28
C GLN A 118 -28.17 10.04 -6.31
N TRP A 119 -27.05 10.76 -6.49
CA TRP A 119 -25.83 10.53 -5.70
C TRP A 119 -25.99 10.95 -4.24
N LEU A 120 -26.70 12.05 -3.98
CA LEU A 120 -26.89 12.59 -2.63
C LEU A 120 -27.94 11.80 -1.84
N PHE A 121 -29.02 11.38 -2.49
CA PHE A 121 -30.18 10.80 -1.81
C PHE A 121 -30.34 9.29 -2.00
N MET A 122 -29.40 8.61 -2.69
CA MET A 122 -29.44 7.16 -2.85
C MET A 122 -29.53 6.38 -1.53
N PRO A 123 -28.75 6.71 -0.47
CA PRO A 123 -28.86 5.97 0.78
C PRO A 123 -30.27 6.08 1.36
N LYS A 124 -30.85 7.28 1.32
CA LYS A 124 -32.21 7.52 1.83
C LYS A 124 -33.30 6.83 1.00
N TYR A 125 -33.10 6.79 -0.32
CA TYR A 125 -33.95 6.03 -1.22
C TYR A 125 -33.89 4.53 -0.89
N MET A 126 -32.70 3.96 -0.69
CA MET A 126 -32.52 2.54 -0.33
C MET A 126 -33.11 2.19 1.05
N GLU A 127 -32.92 3.06 2.04
CA GLU A 127 -33.54 2.93 3.37
C GLU A 127 -35.07 2.83 3.27
N THR A 128 -35.67 3.65 2.41
CA THR A 128 -37.14 3.75 2.31
C THR A 128 -37.73 2.67 1.39
N GLN A 129 -37.11 2.37 0.25
CA GLN A 129 -37.66 1.42 -0.73
C GLN A 129 -37.36 -0.05 -0.42
N PHE A 130 -36.18 -0.33 0.14
CA PHE A 130 -35.70 -1.69 0.35
C PHE A 130 -35.54 -2.04 1.84
N HIS A 131 -35.94 -1.11 2.73
CA HIS A 131 -35.89 -1.28 4.19
C HIS A 131 -34.51 -1.68 4.71
N LEU A 132 -33.47 -1.14 4.08
CA LEU A 132 -32.08 -1.34 4.47
C LEU A 132 -31.66 -0.39 5.59
N SER A 133 -30.67 -0.79 6.39
CA SER A 133 -30.07 0.12 7.37
C SER A 133 -29.30 1.25 6.67
N ALA A 134 -29.12 2.38 7.36
CA ALA A 134 -28.33 3.49 6.85
C ALA A 134 -26.89 3.06 6.51
N ALA A 135 -26.29 2.17 7.30
CA ALA A 135 -24.96 1.62 7.04
C ALA A 135 -24.90 0.80 5.75
N THR A 136 -25.77 -0.22 5.62
CA THR A 136 -25.82 -1.08 4.42
C THR A 136 -26.15 -0.31 3.14
N SER A 137 -27.02 0.70 3.22
CA SER A 137 -27.35 1.59 2.11
C SER A 137 -26.16 2.46 1.65
N ASN A 138 -25.38 2.98 2.61
CA ASN A 138 -24.16 3.73 2.31
C ASN A 138 -23.05 2.82 1.75
N LEU A 139 -22.90 1.61 2.29
CA LEU A 139 -21.98 0.61 1.78
C LEU A 139 -22.31 0.24 0.34
N ALA A 140 -23.56 -0.08 0.03
CA ALA A 140 -24.00 -0.44 -1.32
C ALA A 140 -23.79 0.73 -2.31
N THR A 141 -24.14 1.95 -1.91
CA THR A 141 -23.95 3.16 -2.73
C THR A 141 -22.48 3.40 -3.07
N GLY A 142 -21.59 3.28 -2.08
CA GLY A 142 -20.17 3.60 -2.21
C GLY A 142 -19.29 2.50 -2.81
N SER A 143 -19.55 1.25 -2.46
CA SER A 143 -18.75 0.11 -2.93
C SER A 143 -19.11 -0.30 -4.34
N ILE A 144 -20.40 -0.43 -4.65
CA ILE A 144 -20.84 -1.00 -5.92
C ILE A 144 -20.79 0.04 -7.04
N GLY A 145 -21.37 1.22 -6.85
CA GLY A 145 -21.47 2.22 -7.92
C GLY A 145 -20.12 2.79 -8.39
N LEU A 146 -19.18 3.01 -7.47
CA LEU A 146 -17.89 3.65 -7.78
C LEU A 146 -16.86 2.68 -8.37
N LEU A 147 -16.88 1.40 -7.99
CA LEU A 147 -15.98 0.39 -8.55
C LEU A 147 -16.28 0.14 -10.03
N PHE A 148 -17.56 -0.01 -10.40
CA PHE A 148 -17.96 -0.21 -11.79
C PHE A 148 -17.73 1.04 -12.65
N THR A 149 -17.91 2.24 -12.08
CA THR A 149 -17.52 3.50 -12.75
C THR A 149 -16.01 3.54 -13.07
N ALA A 150 -15.16 3.11 -12.11
CA ALA A 150 -13.72 3.05 -12.32
C ALA A 150 -13.32 2.01 -13.39
N ALA A 151 -13.94 0.82 -13.35
CA ALA A 151 -13.75 -0.22 -14.36
C ALA A 151 -14.13 0.27 -15.77
N GLY A 152 -15.25 0.99 -15.91
CA GLY A 152 -15.70 1.57 -17.18
C GLY A 152 -14.73 2.63 -17.74
N LEU A 153 -14.19 3.51 -16.89
CA LEU A 153 -13.17 4.49 -17.29
C LEU A 153 -11.86 3.82 -17.73
N LEU A 154 -11.43 2.76 -17.06
CA LEU A 154 -10.23 2.00 -17.44
C LEU A 154 -10.44 1.25 -18.76
N ALA A 155 -11.58 0.58 -18.91
CA ALA A 155 -11.94 -0.13 -20.13
C ALA A 155 -11.98 0.83 -21.34
N SER A 156 -12.62 1.99 -21.20
CA SER A 156 -12.65 3.00 -22.26
C SER A 156 -11.27 3.59 -22.55
N ALA A 157 -10.43 3.84 -21.54
CA ALA A 157 -9.05 4.29 -21.75
C ALA A 157 -8.21 3.27 -22.54
N VAL A 158 -8.35 1.96 -22.24
CA VAL A 158 -7.69 0.88 -22.99
C VAL A 158 -8.20 0.83 -24.43
N VAL A 159 -9.52 0.88 -24.64
CA VAL A 159 -10.11 0.85 -25.99
C VAL A 159 -9.68 2.06 -26.81
N ILE A 160 -9.77 3.28 -26.25
CA ILE A 160 -9.38 4.52 -26.94
C ILE A 160 -7.89 4.52 -27.29
N SER A 161 -7.02 4.08 -26.36
CA SER A 161 -5.58 4.03 -26.59
C SER A 161 -5.17 3.00 -27.65
N LYS A 162 -5.88 1.87 -27.75
CA LYS A 162 -5.58 0.79 -28.69
C LYS A 162 -6.18 1.01 -30.08
N PHE A 163 -7.45 1.41 -30.13
CA PHE A 163 -8.21 1.50 -31.39
C PHE A 163 -8.25 2.90 -31.99
N LYS A 164 -7.85 3.93 -31.24
CA LYS A 164 -7.83 5.34 -31.67
C LYS A 164 -9.07 5.77 -32.48
N PRO A 165 -10.28 5.62 -31.92
CA PRO A 165 -11.54 5.92 -32.61
C PRO A 165 -11.68 7.40 -32.96
N SER A 166 -12.33 7.70 -34.09
CA SER A 166 -12.58 9.08 -34.54
C SER A 166 -13.50 9.85 -33.59
N ALA A 167 -13.46 11.18 -33.64
CA ALA A 167 -14.28 12.06 -32.79
C ALA A 167 -15.77 11.78 -32.88
N ARG A 168 -16.24 11.47 -34.08
CA ARG A 168 -17.63 11.15 -34.34
C ARG A 168 -18.03 9.79 -33.77
N LEU A 169 -17.14 8.81 -33.81
CA LEU A 169 -17.39 7.50 -33.21
C LEU A 169 -17.43 7.60 -31.67
N LEU A 170 -16.55 8.40 -31.08
CA LEU A 170 -16.55 8.69 -29.64
C LEU A 170 -17.83 9.41 -29.18
N ALA A 171 -18.25 10.46 -29.90
CA ALA A 171 -19.49 11.16 -29.61
C ALA A 171 -20.73 10.26 -29.82
N GLY A 172 -20.73 9.41 -30.85
CA GLY A 172 -21.80 8.45 -31.09
C GLY A 172 -21.90 7.37 -30.01
N TRP A 173 -20.76 6.90 -29.50
CA TRP A 173 -20.70 6.00 -28.35
C TRP A 173 -21.27 6.66 -27.09
N ASN A 174 -21.01 7.95 -26.87
CA ASN A 174 -21.57 8.69 -25.73
C ASN A 174 -23.12 8.70 -25.77
N VAL A 175 -23.70 9.07 -26.92
CA VAL A 175 -25.15 9.03 -27.13
C VAL A 175 -25.71 7.63 -26.91
N PHE A 176 -25.04 6.59 -27.41
CA PHE A 176 -25.46 5.20 -27.22
C PHE A 176 -25.45 4.79 -25.74
N SER A 177 -24.37 5.10 -25.01
CA SER A 177 -24.29 4.79 -23.57
C SER A 177 -25.37 5.50 -22.76
N GLU A 178 -25.73 6.73 -23.15
CA GLU A 178 -26.75 7.49 -22.44
C GLU A 178 -28.18 6.99 -22.72
N ILE A 179 -28.46 6.51 -23.93
CA ILE A 179 -29.74 5.83 -24.24
C ILE A 179 -29.91 4.60 -23.32
N ILE A 180 -28.83 3.84 -23.11
CA ILE A 180 -28.85 2.71 -22.18
C ILE A 180 -29.07 3.19 -20.73
N ASP A 181 -28.44 4.29 -20.32
CA ASP A 181 -28.67 4.87 -19.00
C ASP A 181 -30.15 5.26 -18.82
N VAL A 182 -30.76 5.93 -19.81
CA VAL A 182 -32.20 6.26 -19.83
C VAL A 182 -33.06 5.01 -19.67
N LEU A 183 -32.80 3.94 -20.43
CA LEU A 183 -33.52 2.66 -20.32
C LEU A 183 -33.35 2.00 -18.95
N GLY A 184 -32.16 2.09 -18.35
CA GLY A 184 -31.91 1.59 -17.00
C GLY A 184 -32.69 2.35 -15.94
N PHE A 185 -32.84 3.68 -16.06
CA PHE A 185 -33.66 4.47 -15.12
C PHE A 185 -35.15 4.20 -15.27
N VAL A 186 -35.62 3.95 -16.51
CA VAL A 186 -36.98 3.46 -16.74
C VAL A 186 -37.19 2.10 -16.08
N SER A 187 -36.19 1.22 -16.12
CA SER A 187 -36.24 -0.08 -15.45
C SER A 187 -36.28 0.06 -13.92
N ILE A 188 -35.52 1.01 -13.36
CA ILE A 188 -35.56 1.33 -11.92
C ILE A 188 -36.94 1.81 -11.46
N LEU A 189 -37.66 2.59 -12.28
CA LEU A 189 -39.03 3.02 -11.97
C LEU A 189 -40.02 1.85 -11.81
N LEU A 190 -39.73 0.69 -12.41
CA LEU A 190 -40.55 -0.52 -12.34
C LEU A 190 -40.18 -1.43 -11.17
N ILE A 191 -39.00 -1.23 -10.56
CA ILE A 191 -38.55 -2.02 -9.41
C ILE A 191 -39.18 -1.43 -8.15
N SER A 192 -39.95 -2.25 -7.44
CA SER A 192 -40.61 -1.88 -6.19
C SER A 192 -40.53 -3.03 -5.19
N CYS A 193 -40.49 -2.69 -3.90
CA CYS A 193 -40.82 -3.63 -2.84
C CYS A 193 -42.22 -3.28 -2.30
N GLU A 194 -42.89 -4.27 -1.71
CA GLU A 194 -44.17 -4.08 -1.03
C GLU A 194 -43.98 -3.08 0.13
N SER A 195 -44.87 -2.08 0.23
CA SER A 195 -44.77 -1.06 1.28
C SER A 195 -45.32 -1.59 2.60
N LEU A 196 -44.67 -1.27 3.72
CA LEU A 196 -45.20 -1.53 5.07
C LEU A 196 -46.65 -1.02 5.19
N ASP A 197 -47.59 -1.94 5.44
CA ASP A 197 -49.00 -1.60 5.63
C ASP A 197 -49.21 -1.08 7.05
N PHE A 198 -49.08 0.24 7.18
CA PHE A 198 -49.41 0.92 8.42
C PHE A 198 -50.94 1.02 8.55
N LYS A 199 -51.48 0.62 9.69
CA LYS A 199 -52.92 0.72 9.94
C LYS A 199 -53.29 2.19 10.26
N TRP A 200 -54.04 2.83 9.35
CA TRP A 200 -54.56 4.19 9.51
C TRP A 200 -56.08 4.21 9.42
N THR A 201 -56.72 5.12 10.15
CA THR A 201 -58.12 5.49 9.95
C THR A 201 -58.18 6.60 8.90
N ILE A 202 -58.86 6.39 7.78
CA ILE A 202 -59.03 7.40 6.72
C ILE A 202 -60.31 8.18 6.99
N LEU A 203 -60.21 9.51 7.17
CA LEU A 203 -61.38 10.37 7.32
C LEU A 203 -62.02 10.67 5.97
N SER A 204 -63.26 11.17 5.99
CA SER A 204 -64.04 11.52 4.80
C SER A 204 -63.40 12.60 3.92
N ASP A 205 -62.37 13.31 4.40
CA ASP A 205 -61.55 14.29 3.67
C ASP A 205 -60.27 13.68 3.04
N GLY A 206 -60.01 12.38 3.25
CA GLY A 206 -58.83 11.68 2.79
C GLY A 206 -57.60 11.79 3.72
N SER A 207 -57.72 12.46 4.88
CA SER A 207 -56.66 12.53 5.87
C SER A 207 -56.52 11.20 6.64
N LYS A 208 -55.27 10.80 6.92
CA LYS A 208 -54.94 9.57 7.67
C LYS A 208 -54.74 9.93 9.14
N ILE A 209 -55.59 9.41 10.03
CA ILE A 209 -55.45 9.52 11.49
C ILE A 209 -54.98 8.17 12.07
N ILE A 210 -54.14 8.23 13.09
CA ILE A 210 -53.50 7.07 13.74
C ILE A 210 -54.38 6.53 14.89
N ASP A 211 -55.26 7.37 15.44
CA ASP A 211 -56.23 6.99 16.47
C ASP A 211 -57.29 6.04 15.88
N MET A 212 -57.53 4.95 16.60
CA MET A 212 -58.46 3.89 16.24
C MET A 212 -59.46 3.66 17.38
N PRO A 213 -60.71 3.21 17.10
CA PRO A 213 -61.70 2.97 18.17
C PRO A 213 -61.21 2.00 19.25
N CYS A 214 -60.35 1.05 18.89
CA CYS A 214 -59.76 0.06 19.80
C CYS A 214 -58.72 0.62 20.78
N ASN A 215 -58.12 1.79 20.51
CA ASN A 215 -57.12 2.42 21.37
C ASN A 215 -57.64 3.69 22.07
N ALA A 216 -58.95 3.96 21.96
CA ALA A 216 -59.60 5.11 22.60
C ALA A 216 -59.40 5.15 24.13
N ASP A 217 -59.34 3.97 24.77
CA ASP A 217 -59.09 3.83 26.21
C ASP A 217 -57.65 4.18 26.63
N CYS A 218 -56.70 4.22 25.68
CA CYS A 218 -55.29 4.48 25.95
C CYS A 218 -54.94 5.98 25.95
N ALA A 219 -55.83 6.85 25.48
CA ALA A 219 -55.62 8.31 25.40
C ALA A 219 -54.24 8.70 24.82
N CYS A 220 -53.87 8.11 23.68
CA CYS A 220 -52.57 8.34 23.06
C CYS A 220 -52.43 9.83 22.66
N HIS A 221 -51.42 10.52 23.18
CA HIS A 221 -51.24 11.96 22.93
C HIS A 221 -50.58 12.21 21.56
N ASN A 222 -51.00 13.27 20.85
CA ASN A 222 -50.44 13.66 19.53
C ASN A 222 -48.93 13.97 19.53
N SER A 223 -48.29 14.06 20.70
CA SER A 223 -46.85 14.30 20.86
C SER A 223 -46.05 13.03 21.23
N MET A 224 -46.64 11.84 21.13
CA MET A 224 -45.95 10.60 21.47
C MET A 224 -44.84 10.29 20.45
N LYS A 225 -43.67 9.85 20.94
CA LYS A 225 -42.52 9.54 20.10
C LYS A 225 -42.82 8.32 19.23
N TYR A 226 -42.55 8.41 17.93
CA TYR A 226 -42.68 7.30 17.00
C TYR A 226 -41.86 6.09 17.47
N SER A 227 -42.52 4.94 17.61
CA SER A 227 -41.95 3.72 18.18
C SER A 227 -42.65 2.50 17.56
N PRO A 228 -42.38 2.18 16.28
CA PRO A 228 -43.17 1.22 15.54
C PRO A 228 -43.16 -0.17 16.17
N VAL A 229 -44.28 -0.88 16.08
CA VAL A 229 -44.41 -2.26 16.54
C VAL A 229 -45.07 -3.14 15.48
N CYS A 230 -44.64 -4.39 15.38
CA CYS A 230 -45.10 -5.35 14.39
C CYS A 230 -45.95 -6.45 15.02
N HIS A 231 -47.13 -6.70 14.46
CA HIS A 231 -47.90 -7.90 14.76
C HIS A 231 -47.54 -9.01 13.76
N ILE A 232 -46.91 -10.09 14.25
CA ILE A 232 -46.32 -11.13 13.40
C ILE A 232 -47.38 -11.89 12.57
N SER A 233 -48.58 -12.09 13.13
CA SER A 233 -49.64 -12.89 12.50
C SER A 233 -50.32 -12.16 11.33
N SER A 234 -50.61 -10.86 11.49
CA SER A 234 -51.27 -10.04 10.44
C SER A 234 -50.29 -9.24 9.59
N THR A 235 -49.00 -9.23 9.92
CA THR A 235 -47.96 -8.40 9.28
C THR A 235 -48.26 -6.88 9.27
N GLU A 236 -49.19 -6.44 10.11
CA GLU A 236 -49.55 -5.02 10.26
C GLU A 236 -48.55 -4.31 11.18
N THR A 237 -48.14 -3.10 10.79
CA THR A 237 -47.26 -2.25 11.61
C THR A 237 -48.07 -1.12 12.25
N PHE A 238 -47.97 -0.96 13.57
CA PHE A 238 -48.61 0.11 14.32
C PHE A 238 -47.60 1.23 14.66
N PHE A 239 -48.08 2.47 14.79
CA PHE A 239 -47.25 3.65 15.06
C PHE A 239 -46.51 3.59 16.40
N SER A 240 -47.15 3.01 17.42
CA SER A 240 -46.57 2.81 18.75
C SER A 240 -47.30 1.68 19.50
N PRO A 241 -46.73 1.18 20.62
CA PRO A 241 -47.43 0.23 21.49
C PRO A 241 -48.78 0.75 22.00
N CYS A 242 -48.89 2.06 22.26
CA CYS A 242 -50.16 2.71 22.68
C CYS A 242 -51.22 2.61 21.58
N HIS A 243 -50.82 2.86 20.34
CA HIS A 243 -51.72 2.82 19.19
C HIS A 243 -52.13 1.39 18.79
N ALA A 244 -51.34 0.38 19.19
CA ALA A 244 -51.72 -1.03 19.14
C ALA A 244 -52.61 -1.48 20.32
N GLY A 245 -52.83 -0.60 21.32
CA GLY A 245 -53.65 -0.88 22.49
C GLY A 245 -52.99 -1.79 23.52
N CYS A 246 -51.66 -1.95 23.48
CA CYS A 246 -50.91 -2.88 24.34
C CYS A 246 -50.74 -2.35 25.77
N ARG A 247 -51.05 -3.17 26.77
CA ARG A 247 -50.95 -2.80 28.20
C ARG A 247 -49.74 -3.40 28.92
N GLN A 248 -49.12 -4.44 28.38
CA GLN A 248 -48.00 -5.15 29.00
C GLN A 248 -46.79 -5.24 28.06
N SER A 249 -45.59 -5.31 28.63
CA SER A 249 -44.35 -5.56 27.88
C SER A 249 -43.33 -6.35 28.69
N TYR A 250 -42.61 -7.28 28.05
CA TYR A 250 -41.48 -8.02 28.63
C TYR A 250 -40.31 -8.11 27.64
N LEU A 251 -39.12 -8.48 28.13
CA LEU A 251 -37.91 -8.63 27.30
C LEU A 251 -37.74 -10.10 26.89
N SER A 252 -37.57 -10.37 25.59
CA SER A 252 -37.27 -11.70 25.07
C SER A 252 -35.80 -12.09 25.30
N GLN A 253 -35.48 -13.39 25.23
CA GLN A 253 -34.11 -13.93 25.40
C GLN A 253 -33.09 -13.32 24.41
N ASN A 254 -33.55 -12.81 23.27
CA ASN A 254 -32.72 -12.12 22.27
C ASN A 254 -32.58 -10.60 22.51
N GLY A 255 -33.05 -10.09 23.65
CA GLY A 255 -33.01 -8.66 24.01
C GLY A 255 -34.10 -7.80 23.36
N ALA A 256 -34.97 -8.37 22.51
CA ALA A 256 -36.08 -7.65 21.88
C ALA A 256 -37.26 -7.46 22.85
N LYS A 257 -37.84 -6.26 22.87
CA LYS A 257 -39.02 -5.94 23.69
C LYS A 257 -40.28 -6.47 23.02
N VAL A 258 -41.07 -7.25 23.77
CA VAL A 258 -42.31 -7.88 23.32
C VAL A 258 -43.48 -7.27 24.07
N PHE A 259 -44.53 -6.92 23.35
CA PHE A 259 -45.76 -6.33 23.87
C PHE A 259 -46.91 -7.35 23.81
N THR A 260 -47.72 -7.37 24.87
CA THR A 260 -48.87 -8.28 25.03
C THR A 260 -50.07 -7.52 25.59
N ASP A 261 -51.25 -8.15 25.54
CA ASP A 261 -52.53 -7.54 25.95
C ASP A 261 -52.87 -6.30 25.09
N CYS A 262 -52.93 -6.51 23.76
CA CYS A 262 -53.13 -5.47 22.75
C CYS A 262 -54.58 -5.51 22.20
N SER A 263 -55.35 -4.43 22.38
CA SER A 263 -56.77 -4.39 21.98
C SER A 263 -57.03 -4.18 20.49
N CYS A 264 -56.02 -3.76 19.71
CA CYS A 264 -56.15 -3.48 18.28
C CYS A 264 -55.71 -4.65 17.36
N THR A 265 -55.33 -5.79 17.93
CA THR A 265 -55.00 -7.02 17.20
C THR A 265 -56.17 -8.01 17.27
N LEU A 266 -56.39 -8.77 16.19
CA LEU A 266 -57.49 -9.76 16.12
C LEU A 266 -57.15 -11.08 16.84
N ASP A 267 -55.87 -11.30 17.15
CA ASP A 267 -55.33 -12.49 17.82
C ASP A 267 -54.47 -12.08 19.05
N ASP A 268 -54.32 -12.97 20.04
CA ASP A 268 -53.46 -12.82 21.24
C ASP A 268 -51.96 -13.02 20.96
N ASN A 269 -51.53 -12.97 19.70
CA ASN A 269 -50.14 -13.17 19.34
C ASN A 269 -49.25 -12.00 19.80
N PRO A 270 -47.99 -12.27 20.19
CA PRO A 270 -47.08 -11.24 20.69
C PRO A 270 -46.74 -10.21 19.62
N VAL A 271 -46.75 -8.94 20.01
CA VAL A 271 -46.35 -7.80 19.19
C VAL A 271 -44.88 -7.48 19.45
N LEU A 272 -44.04 -7.42 18.41
CA LEU A 272 -42.61 -7.18 18.52
C LEU A 272 -42.26 -5.70 18.36
N ASP A 273 -41.22 -5.23 19.07
CA ASP A 273 -40.65 -3.90 18.83
C ASP A 273 -39.97 -3.83 17.44
N GLY A 274 -40.22 -2.73 16.71
CA GLY A 274 -39.77 -2.51 15.34
C GLY A 274 -40.85 -2.76 14.27
N PRO A 275 -40.62 -2.28 13.04
CA PRO A 275 -41.52 -2.53 11.91
C PRO A 275 -41.47 -3.99 11.44
N CYS A 276 -42.52 -4.46 10.76
CA CYS A 276 -42.54 -5.83 10.24
C CYS A 276 -41.45 -6.09 9.20
N ALA A 277 -40.85 -7.29 9.24
CA ALA A 277 -39.80 -7.68 8.30
C ALA A 277 -40.42 -8.10 6.95
N LEU A 278 -40.03 -7.39 5.89
CA LEU A 278 -40.39 -7.70 4.50
C LEU A 278 -39.18 -8.27 3.75
N ASP A 279 -39.36 -9.30 2.92
CA ASP A 279 -38.26 -9.90 2.15
C ASP A 279 -38.03 -9.16 0.81
N CYS A 280 -37.33 -8.03 0.87
CA CYS A 280 -37.01 -7.20 -0.31
C CYS A 280 -35.71 -7.60 -1.03
N LYS A 281 -35.10 -8.75 -0.70
CA LYS A 281 -33.74 -9.11 -1.18
C LYS A 281 -33.65 -9.24 -2.69
N SER A 282 -34.64 -9.88 -3.33
CA SER A 282 -34.65 -10.09 -4.79
C SER A 282 -34.75 -8.77 -5.56
N ALA A 283 -35.68 -7.89 -5.16
CA ALA A 283 -35.86 -6.57 -5.75
C ALA A 283 -34.60 -5.69 -5.59
N PHE A 284 -33.96 -5.76 -4.41
CA PHE A 284 -32.70 -5.05 -4.16
C PHE A 284 -31.56 -5.55 -5.04
N VAL A 285 -31.38 -6.87 -5.19
CA VAL A 285 -30.34 -7.43 -6.06
C VAL A 285 -30.53 -7.02 -7.52
N ILE A 286 -31.77 -7.06 -8.02
CA ILE A 286 -32.08 -6.62 -9.38
C ILE A 286 -31.74 -5.13 -9.55
N PHE A 287 -32.14 -4.30 -8.59
CA PHE A 287 -31.81 -2.87 -8.58
C PHE A 287 -30.30 -2.62 -8.62
N VAL A 288 -29.53 -3.34 -7.81
CA VAL A 288 -28.06 -3.24 -7.75
C VAL A 288 -27.43 -3.65 -9.09
N VAL A 289 -27.88 -4.74 -9.71
CA VAL A 289 -27.37 -5.20 -11.00
C VAL A 289 -27.61 -4.16 -12.10
N VAL A 290 -28.82 -3.59 -12.16
CA VAL A 290 -29.15 -2.52 -13.12
C VAL A 290 -28.23 -1.31 -12.92
N GLN A 291 -28.02 -0.90 -11.67
CA GLN A 291 -27.08 0.19 -11.34
C GLN A 291 -25.65 -0.12 -11.74
N CYS A 292 -25.14 -1.35 -11.53
CA CYS A 292 -23.79 -1.74 -11.96
C CYS A 292 -23.60 -1.56 -13.46
N VAL A 293 -24.56 -2.04 -14.25
CA VAL A 293 -24.52 -1.98 -15.71
C VAL A 293 -24.55 -0.53 -16.18
N GLN A 294 -25.46 0.30 -15.65
CA GLN A 294 -25.52 1.73 -15.96
C GLN A 294 -24.21 2.45 -15.60
N ARG A 295 -23.70 2.24 -14.38
CA ARG A 295 -22.47 2.90 -13.91
C ARG A 295 -21.25 2.50 -14.73
N PHE A 296 -21.16 1.26 -15.17
CA PHE A 296 -20.09 0.80 -16.06
C PHE A 296 -20.21 1.43 -17.45
N LEU A 297 -21.36 1.28 -18.11
CA LEU A 297 -21.57 1.75 -19.48
C LEU A 297 -21.52 3.28 -19.58
N GLY A 298 -22.22 4.01 -18.72
CA GLY A 298 -22.19 5.48 -18.68
C GLY A 298 -20.78 6.03 -18.42
N ALA A 299 -19.94 5.33 -17.65
CA ALA A 299 -18.55 5.73 -17.45
C ALA A 299 -17.68 5.57 -18.71
N THR A 300 -18.01 4.62 -19.61
CA THR A 300 -17.26 4.45 -20.86
C THR A 300 -17.43 5.65 -21.82
N GLY A 301 -18.62 6.26 -21.87
CA GLY A 301 -18.92 7.45 -22.68
C GLY A 301 -18.18 8.70 -22.21
N ARG A 302 -18.10 8.91 -20.88
CA ARG A 302 -17.48 10.10 -20.26
C ARG A 302 -16.01 10.31 -20.64
N ALA A 303 -15.25 9.23 -20.85
CA ALA A 303 -13.85 9.32 -21.28
C ALA A 303 -13.72 9.96 -22.67
N GLY A 304 -14.59 9.56 -23.61
CA GLY A 304 -14.67 10.16 -24.94
C GLY A 304 -15.12 11.62 -24.88
N ASN A 305 -16.09 11.92 -24.02
CA ASN A 305 -16.63 13.28 -23.87
C ASN A 305 -15.55 14.27 -23.34
N CYS A 306 -14.75 13.84 -22.36
CA CYS A 306 -13.60 14.60 -21.85
C CYS A 306 -12.51 14.82 -22.91
N LEU A 307 -12.24 13.81 -23.75
CA LEU A 307 -11.27 13.91 -24.84
C LEU A 307 -11.71 14.95 -25.89
N ILE A 308 -13.00 14.96 -26.24
CA ILE A 308 -13.59 15.93 -27.17
C ILE A 308 -13.49 17.35 -26.58
N HIS A 309 -13.79 17.54 -25.29
CA HIS A 309 -13.66 18.82 -24.60
C HIS A 309 -12.25 19.43 -24.74
N PHE A 310 -11.20 18.63 -24.53
CA PHE A 310 -9.82 19.12 -24.65
C PHE A 310 -9.35 19.33 -26.08
N ARG A 311 -9.93 18.63 -27.06
CA ARG A 311 -9.51 18.70 -28.46
C ARG A 311 -10.26 19.76 -29.26
N CYS A 312 -11.45 20.16 -28.84
CA CYS A 312 -12.18 21.26 -29.47
C CYS A 312 -11.70 22.66 -29.04
N VAL A 313 -10.74 22.76 -28.11
CA VAL A 313 -10.20 24.02 -27.56
C VAL A 313 -8.69 24.16 -27.80
N HIS A 314 -8.25 25.36 -28.18
CA HIS A 314 -6.83 25.68 -28.35
C HIS A 314 -6.04 25.52 -27.05
N LEU A 315 -4.76 25.14 -27.14
CA LEU A 315 -3.89 24.83 -26.01
C LEU A 315 -3.84 25.93 -24.94
N ALA A 316 -3.85 27.21 -25.35
CA ALA A 316 -3.83 28.36 -24.45
C ALA A 316 -5.13 28.54 -23.65
N ASP A 317 -6.27 28.07 -24.17
CA ASP A 317 -7.59 28.31 -23.58
C ASP A 317 -8.11 27.15 -22.74
N LYS A 318 -7.43 25.99 -22.74
CA LYS A 318 -7.93 24.75 -22.10
C LYS A 318 -8.18 24.89 -20.60
N ALA A 319 -7.35 25.65 -19.89
CA ALA A 319 -7.55 25.90 -18.47
C ALA A 319 -8.84 26.72 -18.22
N VAL A 320 -9.09 27.72 -19.07
CA VAL A 320 -10.27 28.58 -18.99
C VAL A 320 -11.53 27.82 -19.42
N SER A 321 -11.45 26.91 -20.39
CA SER A 321 -12.60 26.08 -20.81
C SER A 321 -13.07 25.14 -19.70
N PHE A 322 -12.14 24.54 -18.97
CA PHE A 322 -12.47 23.70 -17.82
C PHE A 322 -13.04 24.53 -16.65
N ALA A 323 -12.48 25.71 -16.41
CA ALA A 323 -13.03 26.65 -15.42
C ALA A 323 -14.46 27.08 -15.77
N LEU A 324 -14.74 27.33 -17.06
CA LEU A 324 -16.09 27.65 -17.54
C LEU A 324 -17.09 26.51 -17.28
N LEU A 325 -16.70 25.27 -17.58
CA LEU A 325 -17.52 24.10 -17.25
C LEU A 325 -17.79 24.01 -15.74
N GLN A 326 -16.76 24.21 -14.91
CA GLN A 326 -16.92 24.15 -13.46
C GLN A 326 -17.85 25.24 -12.92
N VAL A 327 -17.77 26.47 -13.45
CA VAL A 327 -18.68 27.57 -13.07
C VAL A 327 -20.13 27.22 -13.45
N MET A 328 -20.35 26.68 -14.64
CA MET A 328 -21.68 26.21 -15.06
C MET A 328 -22.23 25.14 -14.12
N LEU A 329 -21.41 24.13 -13.77
CA LEU A 329 -21.80 23.08 -12.83
C LEU A 329 -22.09 23.64 -11.43
N CYS A 330 -21.31 24.60 -10.92
CA CYS A 330 -21.58 25.19 -9.61
C CYS A 330 -22.93 25.92 -9.57
N ILE A 331 -23.21 26.76 -10.58
CA ILE A 331 -24.42 27.59 -10.64
C ILE A 331 -25.66 26.74 -10.93
N LEU A 332 -25.56 25.79 -11.86
CA LEU A 332 -26.71 25.06 -12.39
C LEU A 332 -26.92 23.69 -11.74
N VAL A 333 -25.92 23.13 -11.05
CA VAL A 333 -25.98 21.79 -10.46
C VAL A 333 -25.71 21.79 -8.97
N LEU A 334 -24.54 22.24 -8.54
CA LEU A 334 -24.07 22.02 -7.17
C LEU A 334 -24.91 22.79 -6.13
N ILE A 335 -25.35 24.00 -6.46
CA ILE A 335 -26.20 24.83 -5.60
C ILE A 335 -27.67 24.38 -5.67
N PRO A 336 -28.33 24.36 -6.85
CA PRO A 336 -29.76 24.04 -6.93
C PRO A 336 -30.07 22.55 -6.76
N GLY A 337 -29.14 21.65 -7.06
CA GLY A 337 -29.34 20.18 -7.00
C GLY A 337 -29.80 19.69 -5.62
N PRO A 338 -29.03 19.90 -4.53
CA PRO A 338 -29.45 19.52 -3.19
C PRO A 338 -30.78 20.14 -2.77
N ILE A 339 -31.02 21.40 -3.13
CA ILE A 339 -32.21 22.17 -2.74
C ILE A 339 -33.46 21.59 -3.43
N ILE A 340 -33.40 21.39 -4.75
CA ILE A 340 -34.51 20.87 -5.53
C ILE A 340 -34.80 19.43 -5.14
N PHE A 341 -33.81 18.54 -5.19
CA PHE A 341 -34.03 17.14 -4.84
C PHE A 341 -34.38 16.93 -3.36
N GLY A 342 -33.88 17.78 -2.45
CA GLY A 342 -34.30 17.80 -1.04
C GLY A 342 -35.78 18.15 -0.91
N SER A 343 -36.23 19.23 -1.56
CA SER A 343 -37.64 19.62 -1.56
C SER A 343 -38.55 18.55 -2.18
N VAL A 344 -38.09 17.88 -3.23
CA VAL A 344 -38.82 16.79 -3.90
C VAL A 344 -39.02 15.60 -2.95
N ILE A 345 -38.03 15.26 -2.14
CA ILE A 345 -38.12 14.19 -1.13
C ILE A 345 -39.04 14.61 0.03
N ASP A 346 -38.96 15.86 0.48
CA ASP A 346 -39.82 16.37 1.54
C ASP A 346 -41.30 16.37 1.12
N MET A 347 -41.61 16.59 -0.17
CA MET A 347 -42.98 16.48 -0.71
C MET A 347 -43.55 15.06 -0.63
N THR A 348 -42.71 14.03 -0.51
CA THR A 348 -43.16 12.64 -0.35
C THR A 348 -43.27 12.22 1.10
N CYS A 349 -43.12 13.15 2.05
CA CYS A 349 -43.30 12.88 3.46
C CYS A 349 -44.78 12.58 3.78
N SER A 350 -45.04 11.39 4.31
CA SER A 350 -46.37 11.00 4.80
C SER A 350 -46.60 11.43 6.25
N LEU A 351 -45.53 11.51 7.05
CA LEU A 351 -45.62 11.81 8.48
C LEU A 351 -44.44 12.67 8.93
N TRP A 352 -44.76 13.89 9.36
CA TRP A 352 -43.79 14.85 9.89
C TRP A 352 -43.60 14.67 11.39
N GLY A 353 -42.34 14.65 11.85
CA GLY A 353 -42.02 14.72 13.26
C GLY A 353 -42.27 16.13 13.80
N MET A 354 -42.86 16.25 14.99
CA MET A 354 -43.02 17.52 15.68
C MET A 354 -42.06 17.63 16.87
N THR A 355 -41.32 18.72 16.94
CA THR A 355 -40.48 19.04 18.11
C THR A 355 -40.79 20.46 18.57
N CYS A 356 -41.20 20.61 19.84
CA CYS A 356 -41.57 21.90 20.42
C CYS A 356 -42.61 22.70 19.59
N GLY A 357 -43.60 22.03 18.99
CA GLY A 357 -44.66 22.67 18.19
C GLY A 357 -44.25 23.10 16.77
N LYS A 358 -43.02 22.79 16.33
CA LYS A 358 -42.56 23.02 14.96
C LYS A 358 -42.39 21.71 14.20
N ILE A 359 -42.63 21.77 12.89
CA ILE A 359 -42.37 20.68 11.94
C ILE A 359 -40.85 20.47 11.87
N GLY A 360 -40.41 19.25 12.17
CA GLY A 360 -39.02 18.80 12.15
C GLY A 360 -38.78 17.80 11.01
N ASN A 361 -37.99 16.75 11.27
CA ASN A 361 -37.67 15.74 10.26
C ASN A 361 -38.88 14.87 9.91
N CYS A 362 -38.97 14.45 8.65
CA CYS A 362 -39.95 13.44 8.25
C CYS A 362 -39.60 12.07 8.83
N TRP A 363 -40.59 11.38 9.41
CA TRP A 363 -40.42 10.05 9.98
C TRP A 363 -40.74 8.94 8.98
N ILE A 364 -41.74 9.14 8.12
CA ILE A 364 -42.18 8.14 7.15
C ILE A 364 -42.37 8.81 5.78
N TYR A 365 -41.70 8.27 4.77
CA TYR A 365 -41.85 8.67 3.37
C TYR A 365 -42.73 7.68 2.62
N ASP A 366 -43.57 8.19 1.73
CA ASP A 366 -44.36 7.40 0.79
C ASP A 366 -43.42 6.80 -0.28
N ALA A 367 -43.24 5.48 -0.24
CA ALA A 367 -42.29 4.79 -1.11
C ALA A 367 -42.66 4.95 -2.61
N GLU A 368 -43.93 4.87 -2.97
CA GLU A 368 -44.33 4.97 -4.37
C GLU A 368 -44.09 6.38 -4.91
N LYS A 369 -44.52 7.40 -4.16
CA LYS A 369 -44.26 8.80 -4.54
C LYS A 369 -42.78 9.09 -4.59
N LEU A 370 -42.00 8.61 -3.62
CA LEU A 370 -40.55 8.81 -3.57
C LEU A 370 -39.86 8.25 -4.83
N ARG A 371 -40.27 7.07 -5.30
CA ARG A 371 -39.73 6.48 -6.54
C ARG A 371 -40.01 7.36 -7.76
N HIS A 372 -41.25 7.77 -7.97
CA HIS A 372 -41.61 8.57 -9.14
C HIS A 372 -41.06 10.00 -9.07
N PHE A 373 -41.15 10.65 -7.93
CA PHE A 373 -40.75 12.05 -7.74
C PHE A 373 -39.24 12.21 -7.84
N VAL A 374 -38.44 11.23 -7.40
CA VAL A 374 -36.98 11.28 -7.54
C VAL A 374 -36.54 10.95 -8.97
N TYR A 375 -37.06 9.89 -9.59
CA TYR A 375 -36.50 9.38 -10.86
C TYR A 375 -37.08 10.02 -12.12
N MET A 376 -38.30 10.58 -12.10
CA MET A 376 -38.86 11.27 -13.27
C MET A 376 -38.10 12.56 -13.64
N PRO A 377 -37.74 13.45 -12.70
CA PRO A 377 -36.88 14.60 -13.00
C PRO A 377 -35.50 14.19 -13.52
N ILE A 378 -34.92 13.13 -12.95
CA ILE A 378 -33.62 12.57 -13.40
C ILE A 378 -33.72 12.12 -14.86
N LEU A 379 -34.76 11.37 -15.21
CA LEU A 379 -35.00 10.90 -16.56
C LEU A 379 -35.14 12.08 -17.55
N GLY A 380 -35.90 13.12 -17.17
CA GLY A 380 -36.04 14.33 -17.97
C GLY A 380 -34.71 15.03 -18.23
N CYS A 381 -33.87 15.16 -17.21
CA CYS A 381 -32.53 15.75 -17.35
C CYS A 381 -31.60 14.90 -18.23
N LEU A 382 -31.65 13.58 -18.13
CA LEU A 382 -30.84 12.70 -18.97
C LEU A 382 -31.25 12.76 -20.43
N ILE A 383 -32.55 12.75 -20.73
CA ILE A 383 -33.07 12.92 -22.09
C ILE A 383 -32.59 14.26 -22.68
N MET A 384 -32.69 15.35 -21.91
CA MET A 384 -32.19 16.65 -22.35
C MET A 384 -30.68 16.65 -22.58
N GLY A 385 -29.90 15.99 -21.72
CA GLY A 385 -28.46 15.79 -21.90
C GLY A 385 -28.14 15.08 -23.21
N THR A 386 -28.78 13.95 -23.46
CA THR A 386 -28.58 13.16 -24.68
C THR A 386 -28.94 13.93 -25.95
N LEU A 387 -29.96 14.80 -25.92
CA LEU A 387 -30.25 15.70 -27.04
C LEU A 387 -29.09 16.66 -27.33
N TRP A 388 -28.43 17.20 -26.31
CA TRP A 388 -27.25 18.05 -26.47
C TRP A 388 -26.03 17.25 -26.97
N ASP A 389 -25.86 15.99 -26.55
CA ASP A 389 -24.81 15.12 -27.05
C ASP A 389 -25.01 14.66 -28.50
N ILE A 390 -26.26 14.53 -28.97
CA ILE A 390 -26.55 14.41 -30.41
C ILE A 390 -26.04 15.65 -31.15
N GLY A 391 -26.16 16.84 -30.55
CA GLY A 391 -25.56 18.07 -31.05
C GLY A 391 -24.02 17.99 -31.12
N VAL A 392 -23.36 17.43 -30.10
CA VAL A 392 -21.91 17.18 -30.11
C VAL A 392 -21.54 16.22 -31.24
N TRP A 393 -22.26 15.12 -31.39
CA TRP A 393 -22.06 14.15 -32.47
C TRP A 393 -22.21 14.76 -33.87
N TYR A 394 -23.18 15.66 -34.05
CA TYR A 394 -23.39 16.40 -35.30
C TYR A 394 -22.23 17.35 -35.62
N TYR A 395 -21.79 18.15 -34.64
CA TYR A 395 -20.73 19.16 -34.84
C TYR A 395 -19.31 18.60 -34.76
N ALA A 396 -19.08 17.40 -34.22
CA ALA A 396 -17.75 16.78 -34.10
C ALA A 396 -17.17 16.27 -35.43
N LYS A 397 -17.82 16.52 -36.58
CA LYS A 397 -17.35 16.11 -37.90
C LYS A 397 -16.02 16.82 -38.24
N GLY A 398 -14.95 16.05 -38.42
CA GLY A 398 -13.65 16.57 -38.82
C GLY A 398 -12.79 17.13 -37.68
N LEU A 399 -13.13 16.84 -36.41
CA LEU A 399 -12.27 17.22 -35.27
C LEU A 399 -11.07 16.25 -35.16
N PRO A 400 -9.82 16.72 -35.36
CA PRO A 400 -8.65 15.87 -35.20
C PRO A 400 -8.38 15.61 -33.71
N ILE A 401 -8.43 14.34 -33.32
CA ILE A 401 -8.24 13.92 -31.92
C ILE A 401 -6.81 13.42 -31.67
N TYR A 402 -6.26 12.70 -32.64
CA TYR A 402 -4.90 12.20 -32.59
C TYR A 402 -4.06 13.01 -33.57
N GLU A 403 -2.81 13.23 -33.23
CA GLU A 403 -1.83 13.73 -34.18
C GLU A 403 -1.62 12.60 -35.21
N GLU A 404 -2.00 12.85 -36.47
CA GLU A 404 -1.71 11.93 -37.58
C GLU A 404 -0.20 11.89 -37.79
N ASN A 405 0.42 10.73 -37.51
CA ASN A 405 1.64 10.35 -38.20
C ASN A 405 1.19 9.69 -39.51
N ASP A 406 0.92 10.48 -40.55
CA ASP A 406 0.80 9.92 -41.89
C ASP A 406 1.67 10.69 -42.88
N PRO A 407 2.73 10.07 -43.41
CA PRO A 407 3.52 10.58 -44.53
C PRO A 407 2.99 9.96 -45.82
N ALA A 408 1.83 10.38 -46.33
CA ALA A 408 1.44 10.24 -47.74
C ALA A 408 0.01 10.73 -47.99
N LYS A 409 -0.15 12.02 -48.30
CA LYS A 409 -1.02 12.56 -49.36
C LYS A 409 -1.02 14.08 -49.28
N ASP A 410 -0.23 14.68 -50.17
CA ASP A 410 -0.51 15.90 -50.93
C ASP A 410 0.80 16.59 -51.27
N GLY A 411 1.43 16.00 -52.28
CA GLY A 411 2.45 16.62 -53.11
C GLY A 411 2.31 16.03 -54.50
N GLU A 412 1.18 16.31 -55.16
CA GLU A 412 1.13 16.65 -56.59
C GLU A 412 -0.33 16.86 -57.05
N GLN A 413 -0.83 18.07 -56.82
CA GLN A 413 -1.35 18.86 -57.94
C GLN A 413 -1.07 20.36 -57.68
N GLU A 414 -0.33 20.91 -58.64
CA GLU A 414 -0.08 22.31 -58.98
C GLU A 414 1.17 23.03 -58.42
N ALA A 415 2.03 23.30 -59.41
CA ALA A 415 3.29 24.02 -59.38
C ALA A 415 3.09 25.53 -59.24
N GLY A 416 4.01 26.20 -58.54
CA GLY A 416 4.13 27.66 -58.56
C GLY A 416 5.08 28.28 -57.53
N ARG A 417 6.39 28.26 -57.85
CA ARG A 417 7.53 29.06 -57.32
C ARG A 417 8.27 28.59 -56.04
N GLY A 418 9.58 28.33 -56.24
CA GLY A 418 10.60 27.83 -55.29
C GLY A 418 11.19 28.90 -54.34
N ALA A 419 12.29 28.67 -53.60
CA ALA A 419 13.35 27.68 -53.72
C ALA A 419 14.19 27.50 -52.41
N GLY A 420 14.85 26.33 -52.27
CA GLY A 420 16.09 26.06 -51.50
C GLY A 420 15.95 25.69 -50.01
N THR A 421 16.58 24.68 -49.40
CA THR A 421 17.62 23.71 -49.82
C THR A 421 17.65 22.56 -48.79
N THR A 422 17.91 21.34 -49.26
CA THR A 422 17.91 20.02 -48.60
C THR A 422 19.12 19.70 -47.70
N ASN A 423 18.96 18.81 -46.70
CA ASN A 423 19.61 17.48 -46.73
C ASN A 423 19.02 16.43 -45.77
N ARG A 424 18.72 15.27 -46.37
CA ARG A 424 18.22 13.99 -45.82
C ARG A 424 19.30 13.24 -45.02
N PHE A 425 18.88 12.26 -44.21
CA PHE A 425 19.29 10.86 -44.37
C PHE A 425 18.21 9.91 -43.85
N ALA A 426 18.03 8.78 -44.53
CA ALA A 426 16.90 7.86 -44.43
C ALA A 426 17.39 6.38 -44.47
N ILE A 427 16.44 5.46 -44.19
CA ILE A 427 16.38 4.01 -44.59
C ILE A 427 17.12 3.04 -43.63
N ALA A 428 16.69 1.81 -43.27
CA ALA A 428 15.63 0.83 -43.60
C ALA A 428 15.36 -0.02 -42.32
N GLY A 429 14.33 -0.84 -42.09
CA GLY A 429 13.39 -1.57 -42.95
C GLY A 429 13.65 -3.09 -42.85
N GLN A 430 12.76 -3.87 -42.19
CA GLN A 430 12.42 -5.28 -42.52
C GLN A 430 11.31 -5.88 -41.63
N SER A 431 10.77 -7.03 -42.04
CA SER A 431 9.33 -7.37 -42.14
C SER A 431 9.01 -8.81 -41.67
N ILE A 432 7.74 -9.05 -41.27
CA ILE A 432 6.92 -10.32 -41.34
C ILE A 432 7.39 -11.53 -40.48
N THR A 433 6.58 -12.17 -39.61
CA THR A 433 5.47 -13.11 -39.90
C THR A 433 4.44 -13.28 -38.74
N LYS A 434 3.19 -13.59 -39.13
CA LYS A 434 2.05 -14.10 -38.33
C LYS A 434 2.17 -15.61 -38.09
N THR A 435 1.70 -16.09 -36.93
CA THR A 435 0.87 -17.32 -36.86
C THR A 435 -0.05 -17.30 -35.64
N ALA A 436 -1.31 -17.73 -35.85
CA ALA A 436 -2.33 -17.92 -34.83
C ALA A 436 -2.40 -19.40 -34.40
N HIS A 437 -2.82 -19.67 -33.17
CA HIS A 437 -3.52 -20.90 -32.82
C HIS A 437 -4.50 -20.65 -31.67
N SER A 438 -5.76 -20.94 -31.95
CA SER A 438 -6.88 -21.10 -31.02
C SER A 438 -6.96 -22.57 -30.59
N LEU A 439 -7.24 -22.87 -29.32
CA LEU A 439 -7.96 -24.07 -28.90
C LEU A 439 -8.71 -23.81 -27.58
N LEU A 440 -9.98 -24.21 -27.60
CA LEU A 440 -10.99 -24.25 -26.53
C LEU A 440 -10.75 -25.40 -25.55
N PHE A 441 -11.35 -25.35 -24.36
CA PHE A 441 -12.11 -26.38 -23.61
C PHE A 441 -12.34 -25.86 -22.17
N SER A 442 -13.56 -25.45 -21.79
CA SER A 442 -14.70 -26.23 -21.26
C SER A 442 -14.59 -26.55 -19.75
N GLU A 443 -15.62 -26.11 -19.03
CA GLU A 443 -15.95 -26.46 -17.63
C GLU A 443 -16.48 -27.90 -17.51
N SER A 444 -16.20 -28.58 -16.39
CA SER A 444 -17.22 -29.08 -15.44
C SER A 444 -16.62 -29.89 -14.26
N PRO A 445 -17.37 -30.09 -13.16
CA PRO A 445 -16.88 -30.51 -11.85
C PRO A 445 -17.08 -32.02 -11.56
N ALA A 446 -16.35 -32.58 -10.58
CA ALA A 446 -16.85 -33.66 -9.70
C ALA A 446 -15.92 -33.97 -8.51
N THR A 447 -16.62 -34.24 -7.41
CA THR A 447 -16.35 -34.72 -6.05
C THR A 447 -15.48 -35.97 -5.81
N ALA A 448 -14.99 -36.04 -4.55
CA ALA A 448 -14.94 -37.21 -3.63
C ALA A 448 -13.57 -37.87 -3.32
N ASP A 449 -13.13 -37.60 -2.08
CA ASP A 449 -12.44 -38.41 -1.07
C ASP A 449 -11.55 -39.62 -1.43
N ASN A 450 -10.34 -39.62 -0.85
CA ASN A 450 -9.88 -40.71 0.02
C ASN A 450 -8.79 -40.21 0.99
N GLY A 451 -8.95 -40.59 2.26
CA GLY A 451 -8.23 -40.04 3.40
C GLY A 451 -6.79 -40.53 3.56
N MET A 452 -5.99 -39.68 4.23
CA MET A 452 -4.81 -40.09 4.97
C MET A 452 -4.69 -39.20 6.21
N ASN A 453 -4.78 -39.84 7.37
CA ASN A 453 -4.77 -39.22 8.68
C ASN A 453 -3.47 -38.43 8.91
N SER A 454 -3.58 -37.11 9.01
CA SER A 454 -2.60 -36.28 9.73
C SER A 454 -3.36 -35.50 10.78
N THR A 455 -3.04 -35.79 12.04
CA THR A 455 -3.58 -35.15 13.23
C THR A 455 -3.03 -33.73 13.34
N THR A 456 -3.64 -32.78 12.61
CA THR A 456 -3.55 -31.37 12.95
C THR A 456 -4.42 -31.12 14.17
N TRP A 457 -3.79 -30.90 15.32
CA TRP A 457 -4.43 -30.38 16.51
C TRP A 457 -5.04 -29.02 16.20
N THR A 458 -6.36 -28.97 16.08
CA THR A 458 -7.12 -27.74 16.03
C THR A 458 -7.00 -27.08 17.40
N ALA A 459 -6.23 -26.00 17.49
CA ALA A 459 -6.41 -25.03 18.57
C ALA A 459 -7.88 -24.59 18.53
N GLY A 460 -8.57 -24.72 19.67
CA GLY A 460 -9.98 -24.38 19.79
C GLY A 460 -10.24 -22.94 19.34
N GLY A 461 -11.27 -22.76 18.51
CA GLY A 461 -12.03 -21.52 18.40
C GLY A 461 -11.29 -20.22 18.02
N ALA A 462 -10.10 -20.26 17.43
CA ALA A 462 -9.45 -19.01 17.00
C ALA A 462 -10.22 -18.37 15.82
N PRO A 463 -10.59 -17.08 15.89
CA PRO A 463 -11.26 -16.39 14.79
C PRO A 463 -10.36 -16.35 13.56
N LYS A 464 -10.90 -16.71 12.39
CA LYS A 464 -10.19 -16.59 11.10
C LYS A 464 -10.22 -15.14 10.62
N LEU A 465 -9.25 -14.73 9.79
CA LEU A 465 -9.30 -13.41 9.13
C LEU A 465 -10.66 -13.16 8.48
N GLY A 466 -11.25 -12.00 8.76
CA GLY A 466 -12.48 -11.57 8.11
C GLY A 466 -12.25 -11.18 6.66
N THR A 467 -13.33 -11.10 5.88
CA THR A 467 -13.26 -10.66 4.47
C THR A 467 -12.62 -9.27 4.33
N LEU A 468 -12.87 -8.37 5.29
CA LEU A 468 -12.29 -7.04 5.32
C LEU A 468 -10.77 -7.05 5.52
N ASP A 469 -10.23 -7.94 6.36
CA ASP A 469 -8.78 -8.07 6.56
C ASP A 469 -8.08 -8.49 5.26
N LEU A 470 -8.69 -9.43 4.53
CA LEU A 470 -8.19 -9.89 3.23
C LEU A 470 -8.30 -8.79 2.16
N CYS A 471 -9.36 -7.96 2.20
CA CYS A 471 -9.50 -6.80 1.32
C CYS A 471 -8.41 -5.75 1.56
N VAL A 472 -8.10 -5.43 2.82
CA VAL A 472 -7.02 -4.49 3.18
C VAL A 472 -5.66 -5.01 2.69
N PHE A 473 -5.39 -6.29 2.92
CA PHE A 473 -4.18 -6.94 2.42
C PHE A 473 -4.09 -6.94 0.89
N GLY A 474 -5.17 -7.33 0.20
CA GLY A 474 -5.25 -7.31 -1.26
C GLY A 474 -5.10 -5.91 -1.84
N ALA A 475 -5.64 -4.88 -1.18
CA ALA A 475 -5.50 -3.49 -1.60
C ALA A 475 -4.04 -3.02 -1.57
N MET A 476 -3.26 -3.40 -0.54
CA MET A 476 -1.83 -3.08 -0.47
C MET A 476 -1.03 -3.74 -1.60
N LEU A 477 -1.32 -5.00 -1.91
CA LEU A 477 -0.66 -5.73 -3.02
C LEU A 477 -1.00 -5.10 -4.37
N LEU A 478 -2.27 -4.76 -4.61
CA LEU A 478 -2.72 -4.08 -5.82
C LEU A 478 -2.10 -2.69 -5.96
N ALA A 479 -2.00 -1.92 -4.87
CA ALA A 479 -1.35 -0.61 -4.88
C ALA A 479 0.14 -0.73 -5.23
N SER A 480 0.85 -1.72 -4.68
CA SER A 480 2.26 -1.98 -5.00
C SER A 480 2.44 -2.36 -6.48
N ALA A 481 1.58 -3.24 -7.01
CA ALA A 481 1.59 -3.59 -8.42
C ALA A 481 1.26 -2.40 -9.34
N ALA A 482 0.28 -1.57 -8.95
CA ALA A 482 -0.10 -0.36 -9.69
C ALA A 482 1.04 0.66 -9.78
N ILE A 483 1.79 0.87 -8.69
CA ILE A 483 2.99 1.72 -8.69
C ILE A 483 4.04 1.16 -9.67
N GLY A 484 4.28 -0.16 -9.67
CA GLY A 484 5.14 -0.84 -10.64
C GLY A 484 4.72 -0.58 -12.10
N CYS A 485 3.44 -0.81 -12.41
CA CYS A 485 2.87 -0.58 -13.73
C CYS A 485 2.94 0.90 -14.14
N TYR A 486 2.70 1.84 -13.21
CA TYR A 486 2.77 3.27 -13.48
C TYR A 486 4.17 3.70 -13.94
N PHE A 487 5.21 3.31 -13.21
CA PHE A 487 6.58 3.66 -13.57
C PHE A 487 7.12 2.87 -14.76
N GLY A 488 6.67 1.63 -14.96
CA GLY A 488 7.13 0.79 -16.06
C GLY A 488 6.42 1.00 -17.40
N LEU A 489 5.11 1.29 -17.42
CA LEU A 489 4.31 1.38 -18.65
C LEU A 489 3.93 2.82 -19.03
N PHE A 490 3.50 3.64 -18.06
CA PHE A 490 2.92 4.96 -18.36
C PHE A 490 3.94 6.08 -18.45
N ARG A 491 5.08 5.98 -17.74
CA ARG A 491 6.10 7.04 -17.70
C ARG A 491 7.25 6.83 -18.71
N GLY A 492 6.94 6.33 -19.91
CA GLY A 492 7.89 6.21 -21.03
C GLY A 492 8.77 4.95 -21.05
N GLY A 493 8.64 4.09 -20.03
CA GLY A 493 9.41 2.87 -19.85
C GLY A 493 10.87 3.12 -19.46
N GLN A 494 11.46 2.22 -18.66
CA GLN A 494 12.89 2.27 -18.39
C GLN A 494 13.65 1.66 -19.57
N ARG A 495 14.25 2.54 -20.38
CA ARG A 495 14.94 2.18 -21.64
C ARG A 495 16.45 1.96 -21.46
N SER A 496 17.03 2.39 -20.34
CA SER A 496 18.46 2.27 -20.05
C SER A 496 18.73 1.54 -18.73
N ALA A 497 19.91 0.95 -18.59
CA ALA A 497 20.36 0.34 -17.33
C ALA A 497 20.47 1.38 -16.19
N VAL A 498 20.84 2.63 -16.51
CA VAL A 498 20.90 3.74 -15.55
C VAL A 498 19.49 4.11 -15.07
N ASP A 499 18.49 4.12 -15.95
CA ASP A 499 17.11 4.36 -15.55
C ASP A 499 16.56 3.20 -14.71
N TYR A 500 16.95 1.96 -15.02
CA TYR A 500 16.52 0.77 -14.32
C TYR A 500 17.13 0.65 -12.92
N LEU A 501 18.46 0.74 -12.82
CA LEU A 501 19.20 0.49 -11.59
C LEU A 501 19.38 1.73 -10.70
N MET A 502 19.36 2.95 -11.27
CA MET A 502 19.64 4.20 -10.52
C MET A 502 18.49 5.20 -10.57
N GLY A 503 17.37 4.86 -11.23
CA GLY A 503 16.20 5.72 -11.33
C GLY A 503 16.49 7.10 -11.94
N GLY A 504 17.49 7.21 -12.82
CA GLY A 504 17.86 8.45 -13.50
C GLY A 504 18.44 9.54 -12.59
N ARG A 505 18.92 9.20 -11.38
CA ARG A 505 19.71 10.08 -10.48
C ARG A 505 19.05 11.41 -10.07
N GLN A 506 17.73 11.46 -10.05
CA GLN A 506 16.95 12.66 -9.69
C GLN A 506 15.87 12.32 -8.64
N MET A 507 16.14 11.33 -7.79
CA MET A 507 15.19 10.90 -6.77
C MET A 507 15.18 11.87 -5.59
N GLY A 508 14.00 12.09 -5.02
CA GLY A 508 13.83 12.94 -3.84
C GLY A 508 14.42 12.28 -2.58
N MET A 509 14.81 13.11 -1.60
CA MET A 509 15.40 12.67 -0.33
C MET A 509 14.49 11.71 0.45
N LEU A 510 13.24 12.11 0.68
CA LEU A 510 12.32 11.38 1.56
C LEU A 510 11.98 9.97 1.03
N PRO A 511 11.59 9.77 -0.25
CA PRO A 511 11.33 8.42 -0.75
C PRO A 511 12.55 7.52 -0.66
N VAL A 512 13.75 8.05 -0.93
CA VAL A 512 15.00 7.28 -0.84
C VAL A 512 15.31 6.92 0.61
N ALA A 513 15.16 7.85 1.55
CA ALA A 513 15.37 7.60 2.98
C ALA A 513 14.40 6.54 3.53
N LEU A 514 13.10 6.65 3.22
CA LEU A 514 12.10 5.67 3.62
C LEU A 514 12.37 4.31 2.96
N SER A 515 12.80 4.28 1.71
CA SER A 515 13.21 3.05 1.03
C SER A 515 14.45 2.40 1.66
N LEU A 516 15.44 3.18 2.13
CA LEU A 516 16.56 2.66 2.93
C LEU A 516 16.05 1.99 4.22
N VAL A 517 15.10 2.62 4.93
CA VAL A 517 14.47 2.08 6.15
C VAL A 517 13.74 0.77 5.83
N ALA A 518 12.87 0.80 4.82
CA ALA A 518 12.04 -0.31 4.37
C ALA A 518 12.83 -1.59 4.11
N SER A 519 14.04 -1.47 3.57
CA SER A 519 14.78 -2.65 3.11
C SER A 519 15.87 -3.09 4.06
N PHE A 520 16.10 -2.34 5.13
CA PHE A 520 16.79 -2.87 6.29
C PHE A 520 15.82 -3.64 7.19
N ILE A 521 14.59 -3.15 7.33
CA ILE A 521 13.58 -3.79 8.17
C ILE A 521 12.87 -4.88 7.38
N SER A 522 13.01 -6.13 7.82
CA SER A 522 12.28 -7.27 7.26
C SER A 522 11.07 -7.63 8.13
N GLY A 523 10.14 -8.41 7.58
CA GLY A 523 9.06 -9.01 8.38
C GLY A 523 9.58 -9.83 9.55
N ILE A 524 10.80 -10.39 9.42
CA ILE A 524 11.52 -11.09 10.49
C ILE A 524 11.83 -10.14 11.65
N SER A 525 12.23 -8.89 11.40
CA SER A 525 12.49 -7.91 12.48
C SER A 525 11.21 -7.53 13.23
N ILE A 526 10.10 -7.31 12.50
CA ILE A 526 8.82 -6.90 13.12
C ILE A 526 8.31 -7.98 14.09
N MET A 527 8.46 -9.26 13.75
CA MET A 527 7.98 -10.36 14.60
C MET A 527 9.04 -10.87 15.57
N GLY A 528 10.29 -10.92 15.13
CA GLY A 528 11.41 -11.47 15.89
C GLY A 528 11.97 -10.51 16.94
N ASP A 529 12.03 -9.20 16.70
CA ASP A 529 12.56 -8.27 17.71
C ASP A 529 11.66 -8.21 18.96
N PRO A 530 10.31 -8.15 18.86
CA PRO A 530 9.45 -8.20 20.05
C PRO A 530 9.57 -9.54 20.79
N ALA A 531 9.71 -10.66 20.06
CA ALA A 531 9.93 -11.98 20.65
C ALA A 531 11.27 -12.08 21.39
N GLU A 532 12.32 -11.43 20.87
CA GLU A 532 13.62 -11.35 21.54
C GLU A 532 13.50 -10.57 22.87
N VAL A 533 12.79 -9.44 22.86
CA VAL A 533 12.56 -8.61 24.06
C VAL A 533 11.70 -9.32 25.09
N TYR A 534 10.69 -10.08 24.66
CA TYR A 534 9.85 -10.91 25.53
C TYR A 534 10.68 -11.93 26.34
N ARG A 535 11.71 -12.53 25.72
CA ARG A 535 12.54 -13.60 26.32
C ARG A 535 13.83 -13.11 26.99
N HIS A 536 14.44 -12.04 26.48
CA HIS A 536 15.79 -11.61 26.85
C HIS A 536 15.86 -10.16 27.38
N GLY A 537 14.76 -9.41 27.37
CA GLY A 537 14.67 -8.06 27.94
C GLY A 537 15.01 -6.91 26.98
N THR A 538 15.15 -5.70 27.52
CA THR A 538 15.22 -4.44 26.75
C THR A 538 16.60 -4.07 26.19
N GLN A 539 17.65 -4.84 26.48
CA GLN A 539 19.03 -4.54 26.09
C GLN A 539 19.19 -4.33 24.57
N TYR A 540 18.32 -4.98 23.78
CA TYR A 540 18.26 -4.87 22.32
C TYR A 540 17.92 -3.46 21.81
N TRP A 541 17.39 -2.56 22.65
CA TRP A 541 17.10 -1.16 22.33
C TRP A 541 18.34 -0.39 21.80
N ILE A 542 19.53 -0.78 22.26
CA ILE A 542 20.81 -0.12 21.93
C ILE A 542 21.10 -0.12 20.42
N ILE A 543 20.47 -1.01 19.64
CA ILE A 543 20.56 -1.03 18.17
C ILE A 543 20.22 0.34 17.55
N GLY A 544 19.32 1.12 18.18
CA GLY A 544 19.04 2.49 17.75
C GLY A 544 20.30 3.37 17.76
N GLY A 545 21.15 3.25 18.79
CA GLY A 545 22.44 3.92 18.87
C GLY A 545 23.43 3.42 17.81
N SER A 546 23.48 2.11 17.58
CA SER A 546 24.31 1.50 16.52
C SER A 546 23.98 2.07 15.15
N ALA A 547 22.69 2.34 14.87
CA ALA A 547 22.25 2.94 13.62
C ALA A 547 22.86 4.32 13.35
N PHE A 548 22.98 5.16 14.36
CA PHE A 548 23.62 6.47 14.22
C PHE A 548 25.12 6.35 13.95
N VAL A 549 25.81 5.46 14.67
CA VAL A 549 27.25 5.22 14.49
C VAL A 549 27.53 4.73 13.06
N SER A 550 26.79 3.72 12.59
CA SER A 550 26.95 3.19 11.24
C SER A 550 26.63 4.22 10.16
N SER A 551 25.50 4.93 10.25
CA SER A 551 25.11 5.92 9.24
C SER A 551 26.10 7.08 9.14
N LEU A 552 26.65 7.54 10.28
CA LEU A 552 27.67 8.57 10.30
C LEU A 552 28.97 8.07 9.64
N ALA A 553 29.41 6.86 9.96
CA ALA A 553 30.58 6.24 9.34
C ALA A 553 30.41 6.09 7.82
N VAL A 554 29.26 5.58 7.37
CA VAL A 554 28.96 5.42 5.93
C VAL A 554 28.92 6.78 5.22
N GLY A 555 28.24 7.78 5.78
CA GLY A 555 28.10 9.10 5.17
C GLY A 555 29.40 9.91 5.08
N THR A 556 30.38 9.62 5.95
CA THR A 556 31.66 10.33 6.02
C THR A 556 32.80 9.59 5.33
N ILE A 557 32.84 8.26 5.39
CA ILE A 557 33.94 7.44 4.88
C ILE A 557 33.62 6.88 3.48
N TYR A 558 32.49 6.21 3.32
CA TYR A 558 32.21 5.39 2.13
C TYR A 558 31.43 6.16 1.05
N ALA A 559 30.36 6.88 1.44
CA ALA A 559 29.50 7.61 0.51
C ALA A 559 30.26 8.63 -0.38
N PRO A 560 31.21 9.44 0.14
CA PRO A 560 31.96 10.39 -0.69
C PRO A 560 32.73 9.70 -1.83
N ILE A 561 33.34 8.55 -1.54
CA ILE A 561 34.13 7.78 -2.52
C ILE A 561 33.22 7.32 -3.67
N TYR A 562 32.05 6.76 -3.34
CA TYR A 562 31.12 6.29 -4.37
C TYR A 562 30.57 7.43 -5.24
N LEU A 563 30.24 8.58 -4.66
CA LEU A 563 29.74 9.73 -5.43
C LEU A 563 30.84 10.43 -6.25
N GLU A 564 32.07 10.53 -5.73
CA GLU A 564 33.20 11.13 -6.47
C GLU A 564 33.62 10.29 -7.68
N LEU A 565 33.65 8.96 -7.53
CA LEU A 565 33.91 8.02 -8.63
C LEU A 565 32.81 8.06 -9.70
N GLN A 566 31.59 8.46 -9.35
CA GLN A 566 30.50 8.64 -10.31
C GLN A 566 30.63 9.91 -11.14
N LEU A 567 31.25 10.97 -10.61
CA LEU A 567 31.40 12.27 -11.29
C LEU A 567 32.57 12.28 -12.27
N THR A 568 33.69 11.61 -11.95
CA THR A 568 34.87 11.51 -12.83
C THR A 568 34.63 10.64 -14.06
N SER A 569 33.70 9.68 -14.00
CA SER A 569 33.41 8.75 -15.11
C SER A 569 32.55 9.34 -16.23
N CYS A 570 32.00 10.56 -16.08
CA CYS A 570 31.04 11.12 -17.04
C CYS A 570 31.67 11.61 -18.36
N TYR A 571 33.00 11.72 -18.42
CA TYR A 571 33.75 12.18 -19.62
C TYR A 571 34.36 11.05 -20.46
N GLN A 572 34.38 9.79 -19.99
CA GLN A 572 34.93 8.66 -20.74
C GLN A 572 33.81 7.82 -21.39
N VAL A 573 33.50 8.13 -22.65
CA VAL A 573 32.35 7.63 -23.43
C VAL A 573 32.32 6.10 -23.67
N THR A 574 33.35 5.33 -23.29
CA THR A 574 33.40 3.86 -23.55
C THR A 574 33.26 2.99 -22.28
N ILE A 575 33.14 3.58 -21.07
CA ILE A 575 33.06 2.84 -19.78
C ILE A 575 31.68 2.98 -19.09
N ASN A 576 30.69 3.55 -19.78
CA ASN A 576 29.39 3.96 -19.20
C ASN A 576 28.46 2.85 -18.65
N PHE A 577 28.82 1.56 -18.77
CA PHE A 577 28.03 0.44 -18.24
C PHE A 577 28.53 -0.02 -16.85
N LEU A 578 29.84 0.03 -16.59
CA LEU A 578 30.47 -0.64 -15.45
C LEU A 578 30.43 0.12 -14.11
N ALA A 579 30.07 1.41 -14.11
CA ALA A 579 30.15 2.32 -12.96
C ALA A 579 28.92 2.28 -12.03
N ILE A 580 28.03 1.30 -12.17
CA ILE A 580 26.74 1.20 -11.46
C ILE A 580 26.83 0.27 -10.23
N SER A 581 27.91 -0.51 -10.10
CA SER A 581 28.11 -1.48 -9.00
C SER A 581 29.04 -0.94 -7.91
N ALA A 582 28.70 -1.15 -6.63
CA ALA A 582 29.60 -0.92 -5.50
C ALA A 582 30.91 -1.72 -5.67
N ASN A 583 30.82 -2.91 -6.28
CA ASN A 583 31.97 -3.77 -6.57
C ASN A 583 32.87 -3.20 -7.69
N ALA A 584 32.42 -2.21 -8.46
CA ALA A 584 33.25 -1.53 -9.45
C ALA A 584 34.45 -0.84 -8.79
N TYR A 585 34.27 -0.34 -7.55
CA TYR A 585 35.36 0.17 -6.72
C TYR A 585 36.50 -0.85 -6.58
N LEU A 586 36.17 -2.12 -6.31
CA LEU A 586 37.17 -3.18 -6.10
C LEU A 586 37.96 -3.48 -7.38
N LYS A 587 37.37 -3.30 -8.56
CA LYS A 587 38.10 -3.44 -9.84
C LYS A 587 39.12 -2.32 -10.01
N LEU A 588 38.72 -1.08 -9.75
CA LEU A 588 39.61 0.09 -9.83
C LEU A 588 40.72 0.02 -8.77
N ARG A 589 40.39 -0.45 -7.57
CA ARG A 589 41.34 -0.56 -6.44
C ARG A 589 42.28 -1.75 -6.55
N TYR A 590 41.80 -2.89 -7.03
CA TYR A 590 42.52 -4.15 -7.08
C TYR A 590 42.65 -4.68 -8.51
N ASN A 591 41.72 -5.55 -8.92
CA ASN A 591 41.62 -6.16 -10.25
C ASN A 591 40.24 -6.84 -10.42
N GLU A 592 40.01 -7.40 -11.62
CA GLU A 592 38.75 -8.10 -11.95
C GLU A 592 38.48 -9.33 -11.06
N SER A 593 39.53 -10.04 -10.62
CA SER A 593 39.37 -11.25 -9.78
C SER A 593 38.76 -10.93 -8.41
N VAL A 594 39.22 -9.86 -7.75
CA VAL A 594 38.66 -9.42 -6.46
C VAL A 594 37.22 -8.96 -6.61
N ARG A 595 36.89 -8.24 -7.70
CA ARG A 595 35.50 -7.86 -8.01
C ARG A 595 34.61 -9.08 -8.15
N LYS A 596 34.98 -10.06 -8.98
CA LYS A 596 34.17 -11.28 -9.18
C LYS A 596 33.96 -12.08 -7.90
N MET A 597 35.00 -12.20 -7.06
CA MET A 597 34.89 -12.87 -5.77
C MET A 597 33.85 -12.17 -4.86
N ALA A 598 33.91 -10.84 -4.75
CA ALA A 598 32.93 -10.06 -4.00
C ALA A 598 31.50 -10.21 -4.55
N SER A 599 31.34 -10.17 -5.88
CA SER A 599 30.04 -10.38 -6.54
C SER A 599 29.46 -11.76 -6.26
N VAL A 600 30.27 -12.83 -6.32
CA VAL A 600 29.84 -14.20 -6.00
C VAL A 600 29.43 -14.32 -4.53
N MET A 601 30.21 -13.76 -3.61
CA MET A 601 29.85 -13.73 -2.19
C MET A 601 28.52 -13.02 -1.93
N PHE A 602 28.31 -11.87 -2.58
CA PHE A 602 27.05 -11.11 -2.49
C PHE A 602 25.87 -11.95 -3.00
N ILE A 603 26.02 -12.60 -4.16
CA ILE A 603 24.95 -13.45 -4.74
C ILE A 603 24.58 -14.59 -3.79
N ILE A 604 25.58 -15.32 -3.26
CA ILE A 604 25.34 -16.40 -2.29
C ILE A 604 24.63 -15.85 -1.04
N SER A 605 25.09 -14.71 -0.52
CA SER A 605 24.48 -14.07 0.63
C SER A 605 23.01 -13.73 0.42
N GLN A 606 22.65 -13.20 -0.77
CA GLN A 606 21.27 -12.84 -1.08
C GLN A 606 20.38 -14.07 -1.28
N PHE A 607 20.89 -15.14 -1.90
CA PHE A 607 20.14 -16.40 -2.01
C PHE A 607 19.95 -17.13 -0.68
N LEU A 608 20.80 -16.91 0.32
CA LEU A 608 20.56 -17.39 1.67
C LEU A 608 19.55 -16.51 2.42
N TYR A 609 19.58 -15.19 2.22
CA TYR A 609 18.77 -14.25 2.98
C TYR A 609 17.33 -14.08 2.46
N ILE A 610 17.12 -13.89 1.16
CA ILE A 610 15.81 -13.58 0.58
C ILE A 610 14.77 -14.69 0.85
N PRO A 611 15.08 -16.00 0.69
CA PRO A 611 14.10 -17.05 0.98
C PRO A 611 13.64 -17.05 2.44
N ILE A 612 14.55 -16.77 3.39
CA ILE A 612 14.23 -16.64 4.81
C ILE A 612 13.26 -15.48 5.05
N VAL A 613 13.49 -14.34 4.38
CA VAL A 613 12.63 -13.15 4.44
C VAL A 613 11.23 -13.41 3.90
N ILE A 614 11.09 -14.25 2.88
CA ILE A 614 9.79 -14.63 2.30
C ILE A 614 9.05 -15.62 3.22
N TYR A 615 9.77 -16.58 3.81
CA TYR A 615 9.18 -17.64 4.61
C TYR A 615 8.52 -17.14 5.91
N ALA A 616 9.20 -16.25 6.66
CA ALA A 616 8.71 -15.77 7.96
C ALA A 616 7.28 -15.18 7.94
N PRO A 617 6.96 -14.19 7.08
CA PRO A 617 5.60 -13.63 7.00
C PRO A 617 4.59 -14.63 6.41
N ALA A 618 5.02 -15.52 5.51
CA ALA A 618 4.16 -16.56 4.96
C ALA A 618 3.74 -17.58 6.03
N LEU A 619 4.65 -17.93 6.94
CA LEU A 619 4.35 -18.74 8.12
C LEU A 619 3.35 -18.02 9.04
N ALA A 620 3.57 -16.74 9.33
CA ALA A 620 2.63 -15.95 10.14
C ALA A 620 1.24 -15.94 9.52
N LEU A 621 1.11 -15.66 8.22
CA LEU A 621 -0.18 -15.66 7.51
C LEU A 621 -0.86 -17.04 7.52
N SER A 622 -0.08 -18.11 7.36
CA SER A 622 -0.57 -19.48 7.40
C SER A 622 -1.23 -19.80 8.74
N GLN A 623 -0.67 -19.31 9.85
CA GLN A 623 -1.27 -19.51 11.17
C GLN A 623 -2.63 -18.81 11.33
N VAL A 624 -2.75 -17.59 10.79
CA VAL A 624 -3.98 -16.79 10.95
C VAL A 624 -5.08 -17.17 9.94
N THR A 625 -4.71 -17.70 8.78
CA THR A 625 -5.65 -18.07 7.71
C THR A 625 -5.91 -19.57 7.61
N GLY A 626 -5.03 -20.41 8.15
CA GLY A 626 -4.99 -21.85 7.91
C GLY A 626 -4.57 -22.25 6.49
N LEU A 627 -4.16 -21.30 5.65
CA LEU A 627 -3.69 -21.60 4.29
C LEU A 627 -2.29 -22.22 4.32
N ASN A 628 -2.02 -23.11 3.37
CA ASN A 628 -0.70 -23.73 3.26
C ASN A 628 0.37 -22.69 2.88
N VAL A 629 1.51 -22.68 3.61
CA VAL A 629 2.66 -21.78 3.37
C VAL A 629 3.18 -21.90 1.94
N HIS A 630 3.14 -23.10 1.34
CA HIS A 630 3.54 -23.35 -0.04
C HIS A 630 2.62 -22.71 -1.08
N LEU A 631 1.39 -22.34 -0.72
CA LEU A 631 0.47 -21.60 -1.59
C LEU A 631 0.67 -20.08 -1.44
N ILE A 632 0.82 -19.61 -0.20
CA ILE A 632 1.02 -18.18 0.12
C ILE A 632 2.31 -17.65 -0.52
N THR A 633 3.40 -18.39 -0.35
CA THR A 633 4.76 -18.02 -0.80
C THR A 633 4.83 -17.65 -2.28
N PRO A 634 4.43 -18.52 -3.24
CA PRO A 634 4.53 -18.21 -4.67
C PRO A 634 3.60 -17.07 -5.09
N ILE A 635 2.40 -16.95 -4.51
CA ILE A 635 1.45 -15.88 -4.87
C ILE A 635 2.04 -14.51 -4.56
N ILE A 636 2.53 -14.33 -3.33
CA ILE A 636 3.06 -13.04 -2.86
C ILE A 636 4.37 -12.71 -3.59
N SER A 637 5.21 -13.72 -3.80
CA SER A 637 6.46 -13.58 -4.54
C SER A 637 6.22 -13.22 -6.00
N ALA A 638 5.20 -13.78 -6.65
CA ALA A 638 4.88 -13.47 -8.05
C ALA A 638 4.52 -11.99 -8.23
N ILE A 639 3.73 -11.42 -7.32
CA ILE A 639 3.39 -9.99 -7.33
C ILE A 639 4.65 -9.13 -7.13
N CYS A 640 5.51 -9.53 -6.18
CA CYS A 640 6.79 -8.85 -5.93
C CYS A 640 7.71 -8.83 -7.14
N ILE A 641 7.91 -10.00 -7.75
CA ILE A 641 8.72 -10.18 -8.95
C ILE A 641 8.15 -9.35 -10.09
N PHE A 642 6.82 -9.34 -10.25
CA PHE A 642 6.15 -8.58 -11.31
C PHE A 642 6.42 -7.07 -11.21
N TYR A 643 6.14 -6.44 -10.07
CA TYR A 643 6.31 -4.99 -9.95
C TYR A 643 7.78 -4.56 -9.96
N THR A 644 8.68 -5.41 -9.43
CA THR A 644 10.13 -5.15 -9.43
C THR A 644 10.69 -5.25 -10.85
N THR A 645 10.33 -6.30 -11.59
CA THR A 645 10.82 -6.54 -12.95
C THR A 645 10.39 -5.43 -13.89
N ILE A 646 9.13 -4.98 -13.82
CA ILE A 646 8.60 -3.96 -14.74
C ILE A 646 9.08 -2.55 -14.37
N GLY A 647 9.12 -2.23 -13.08
CA GLY A 647 9.26 -0.88 -12.60
C GLY A 647 10.69 -0.43 -12.21
N GLY A 648 11.63 -1.35 -12.01
CA GLY A 648 13.01 -1.09 -11.60
C GLY A 648 13.13 -0.25 -10.32
N LEU A 649 14.29 0.37 -10.07
CA LEU A 649 14.56 1.09 -8.82
C LEU A 649 13.52 2.19 -8.52
N ARG A 650 12.99 2.88 -9.54
CA ARG A 650 11.95 3.91 -9.30
C ARG A 650 10.69 3.35 -8.68
N ALA A 651 10.17 2.25 -9.22
CA ALA A 651 8.99 1.62 -8.64
C ALA A 651 9.31 1.09 -7.25
N VAL A 652 10.44 0.38 -7.10
CA VAL A 652 10.88 -0.20 -5.81
C VAL A 652 10.92 0.87 -4.72
N VAL A 653 11.56 2.02 -4.96
CA VAL A 653 11.64 3.10 -3.96
C VAL A 653 10.26 3.66 -3.57
N TRP A 654 9.33 3.78 -4.53
CA TRP A 654 7.98 4.28 -4.23
C TRP A 654 7.08 3.23 -3.58
N THR A 655 7.19 1.95 -3.95
CA THR A 655 6.51 0.85 -3.25
C THR A 655 7.03 0.74 -1.82
N ASP A 656 8.34 0.86 -1.62
CA ASP A 656 8.95 0.85 -0.29
C ASP A 656 8.49 2.02 0.58
N THR A 657 8.32 3.20 -0.04
CA THR A 657 7.81 4.39 0.66
C THR A 657 6.41 4.13 1.21
N LEU A 658 5.51 3.59 0.37
CA LEU A 658 4.16 3.19 0.79
C LEU A 658 4.22 2.13 1.89
N GLN A 659 5.00 1.08 1.67
CA GLN A 659 5.15 -0.07 2.57
C GLN A 659 5.72 0.32 3.95
N THR A 660 6.67 1.26 4.00
CA THR A 660 7.23 1.76 5.26
C THR A 660 6.21 2.53 6.07
N CYS A 661 5.41 3.38 5.42
CA CYS A 661 4.33 4.10 6.10
C CYS A 661 3.28 3.14 6.67
N LEU A 662 2.90 2.11 5.91
CA LEU A 662 1.94 1.09 6.35
C LEU A 662 2.49 0.24 7.51
N MET A 663 3.78 -0.13 7.45
CA MET A 663 4.47 -0.83 8.54
C MET A 663 4.49 0.00 9.84
N MET A 664 4.87 1.28 9.77
CA MET A 664 4.86 2.18 10.93
C MET A 664 3.45 2.33 11.52
N LEU A 665 2.45 2.51 10.65
CA LEU A 665 1.04 2.59 11.06
C LEU A 665 0.59 1.31 11.79
N ALA A 666 0.89 0.13 11.23
CA ALA A 666 0.55 -1.15 11.83
C ALA A 666 1.15 -1.31 13.24
N MET A 667 2.42 -0.98 13.43
CA MET A 667 3.07 -1.08 14.74
C MET A 667 2.48 -0.12 15.78
N VAL A 668 2.25 1.15 15.40
CA VAL A 668 1.66 2.15 16.31
C VAL A 668 0.25 1.74 16.74
N VAL A 669 -0.56 1.22 15.80
CA VAL A 669 -1.91 0.78 16.10
C VAL A 669 -1.93 -0.43 17.04
N VAL A 670 -1.07 -1.43 16.81
CA VAL A 670 -0.95 -2.62 17.69
C VAL A 670 -0.54 -2.20 19.11
N ILE A 671 0.43 -1.30 19.25
CA ILE A 671 0.87 -0.81 20.56
C ILE A 671 -0.26 -0.03 21.25
N ALA A 672 -0.90 0.92 20.55
CA ALA A 672 -1.96 1.74 21.13
C ALA A 672 -3.08 0.88 21.71
N MET A 673 -3.48 -0.16 20.98
CA MET A 673 -4.53 -1.08 21.43
C MET A 673 -4.09 -1.96 22.59
N GLY A 674 -2.89 -2.51 22.52
CA GLY A 674 -2.41 -3.33 23.62
C GLY A 674 -2.26 -2.56 24.92
N VAL A 675 -1.80 -1.31 24.85
CA VAL A 675 -1.73 -0.43 26.01
C VAL A 675 -3.12 -0.17 26.60
N THR A 676 -4.15 -0.01 25.77
CA THR A 676 -5.52 0.10 26.28
C THR A 676 -6.05 -1.19 26.88
N ASN A 677 -5.68 -2.37 26.34
CA ASN A 677 -6.10 -3.68 26.84
C ASN A 677 -5.51 -3.99 28.22
N VAL A 678 -4.20 -3.77 28.41
CA VAL A 678 -3.52 -3.95 29.71
C VAL A 678 -3.98 -2.91 30.74
N GLY A 679 -4.55 -1.79 30.29
CA GLY A 679 -5.07 -0.72 31.15
C GLY A 679 -4.08 0.38 31.46
N GLY A 680 -3.17 0.69 30.53
CA GLY A 680 -2.24 1.82 30.56
C GLY A 680 -0.77 1.43 30.51
N TRP A 681 0.07 2.34 30.00
CA TRP A 681 1.51 2.11 29.85
C TRP A 681 2.23 1.86 31.19
N GLN A 682 1.75 2.47 32.27
CA GLN A 682 2.30 2.27 33.60
C GLN A 682 2.26 0.80 34.03
N LYS A 683 1.13 0.11 33.78
CA LYS A 683 1.00 -1.32 34.11
C LYS A 683 1.92 -2.19 33.27
N VAL A 684 2.12 -1.84 32.00
CA VAL A 684 3.09 -2.52 31.12
C VAL A 684 4.51 -2.40 31.68
N TRP A 685 4.87 -1.20 32.13
CA TRP A 685 6.16 -0.94 32.75
C TRP A 685 6.33 -1.70 34.06
N ASP A 686 5.34 -1.65 34.95
CA ASP A 686 5.39 -2.34 36.24
C ASP A 686 5.45 -3.87 36.07
N ALA A 687 4.74 -4.43 35.09
CA ALA A 687 4.83 -5.84 34.73
C ALA A 687 6.24 -6.21 34.24
N ALA A 688 6.80 -5.42 33.32
CA ALA A 688 8.16 -5.64 32.82
C ALA A 688 9.22 -5.57 33.92
N ASP A 689 9.04 -4.69 34.92
CA ASP A 689 9.92 -4.58 36.07
C ASP A 689 9.87 -5.83 36.95
N ARG A 690 8.66 -6.33 37.27
CA ARG A 690 8.48 -7.61 38.01
C ARG A 690 9.12 -8.79 37.29
N GLY A 691 9.05 -8.80 35.96
CA GLY A 691 9.70 -9.81 35.12
C GLY A 691 11.22 -9.63 34.98
N ALA A 692 11.83 -8.58 35.51
CA ALA A 692 13.23 -8.21 35.27
C ALA A 692 13.60 -8.01 33.79
N ARG A 693 12.64 -7.63 32.92
CA ARG A 693 12.90 -7.34 31.49
C ARG A 693 13.52 -5.96 31.27
N LEU A 694 13.39 -5.04 32.23
CA LEU A 694 13.85 -3.65 32.15
C LEU A 694 15.35 -3.50 32.42
N GLU A 695 16.17 -4.14 31.59
CA GLU A 695 17.61 -3.95 31.61
C GLU A 695 18.05 -3.23 30.34
N PHE A 696 18.23 -1.91 30.40
CA PHE A 696 18.62 -1.12 29.23
C PHE A 696 20.14 -1.09 29.03
N PHE A 697 20.91 -1.16 30.11
CA PHE A 697 22.36 -0.93 30.09
C PHE A 697 23.13 -1.98 30.91
N ASN A 698 23.32 -3.18 30.35
CA ASN A 698 24.30 -4.12 30.88
C ASN A 698 25.71 -3.72 30.41
N MET A 699 26.49 -3.13 31.30
CA MET A 699 27.85 -2.61 30.99
C MET A 699 28.95 -3.69 31.05
N ASN A 700 28.61 -4.98 31.18
CA ASN A 700 29.60 -6.05 31.20
C ASN A 700 30.34 -6.15 29.85
N PRO A 701 31.68 -6.01 29.83
CA PRO A 701 32.47 -6.12 28.60
C PRO A 701 32.70 -7.58 28.14
N ASN A 702 32.16 -8.58 28.84
CA ASN A 702 32.32 -9.99 28.48
C ASN A 702 31.73 -10.29 27.07
N PRO A 703 32.56 -10.70 26.08
CA PRO A 703 32.10 -10.97 24.72
C PRO A 703 31.34 -12.30 24.56
N LEU A 704 31.34 -13.14 25.60
CA LEU A 704 30.63 -14.42 25.66
C LEU A 704 29.16 -14.23 26.03
N GLU A 705 28.79 -13.09 26.63
CA GLU A 705 27.39 -12.79 26.91
C GLU A 705 26.63 -12.45 25.64
N ARG A 706 25.42 -13.02 25.50
CA ARG A 706 24.59 -12.90 24.31
C ARG A 706 24.37 -11.44 23.94
N HIS A 707 23.82 -10.64 24.86
CA HIS A 707 23.60 -9.20 24.70
C HIS A 707 24.19 -8.44 25.89
N THR A 708 24.94 -7.39 25.60
CA THR A 708 25.47 -6.39 26.53
C THR A 708 25.50 -5.06 25.78
N PHE A 709 25.73 -3.97 26.48
CA PHE A 709 25.89 -2.66 25.84
C PHE A 709 26.95 -2.69 24.74
N TRP A 710 28.08 -3.35 25.00
CA TRP A 710 29.20 -3.42 24.07
C TRP A 710 28.95 -4.36 22.89
N THR A 711 28.35 -5.53 23.13
CA THR A 711 28.11 -6.51 22.06
C THR A 711 27.07 -5.97 21.07
N VAL A 712 26.00 -5.34 21.56
CA VAL A 712 24.96 -4.74 20.73
C VAL A 712 25.46 -3.46 20.04
N LEU A 713 26.09 -2.53 20.77
CA LEU A 713 26.55 -1.27 20.18
C LEU A 713 27.60 -1.53 19.10
N ILE A 714 28.69 -2.25 19.42
CA ILE A 714 29.80 -2.45 18.50
C ILE A 714 29.44 -3.47 17.42
N GLY A 715 28.93 -4.64 17.81
CA GLY A 715 28.62 -5.73 16.89
C GLY A 715 27.60 -5.31 15.83
N GLN A 716 26.47 -4.74 16.26
CA GLN A 716 25.43 -4.27 15.33
C GLN A 716 25.91 -3.08 14.50
N SER A 717 26.74 -2.19 15.04
CA SER A 717 27.29 -1.07 14.25
C SER A 717 28.10 -1.57 13.06
N VAL A 718 28.91 -2.62 13.26
CA VAL A 718 29.71 -3.21 12.17
C VAL A 718 28.84 -3.98 11.18
N TYR A 719 27.87 -4.77 11.65
CA TYR A 719 26.92 -5.47 10.78
C TYR A 719 26.16 -4.48 9.88
N MET A 720 25.62 -3.42 10.47
CA MET A 720 24.84 -2.42 9.77
C MET A 720 25.71 -1.56 8.85
N MET A 721 26.92 -1.20 9.27
CA MET A 721 27.89 -0.50 8.41
C MET A 721 28.23 -1.34 7.19
N SER A 722 28.43 -2.65 7.33
CA SER A 722 28.61 -3.54 6.19
C SER A 722 27.41 -3.48 5.24
N TRP A 723 26.20 -3.66 5.77
CA TRP A 723 24.99 -3.66 4.96
C TRP A 723 24.82 -2.33 4.20
N CYS A 724 25.07 -1.20 4.85
CA CYS A 724 24.93 0.11 4.22
C CYS A 724 26.08 0.46 3.27
N ALA A 725 27.33 0.10 3.59
CA ALA A 725 28.50 0.47 2.80
C ALA A 725 28.74 -0.47 1.61
N THR A 726 28.52 -1.77 1.78
CA THR A 726 28.96 -2.78 0.79
C THR A 726 27.81 -3.46 0.06
N SER A 727 26.59 -3.43 0.59
CA SER A 727 25.43 -4.03 -0.09
C SER A 727 25.01 -3.19 -1.29
N GLN A 728 24.92 -3.83 -2.45
CA GLN A 728 24.53 -3.17 -3.69
C GLN A 728 23.15 -2.49 -3.57
N GLY A 729 22.18 -3.10 -2.88
CA GLY A 729 20.83 -2.55 -2.74
C GLY A 729 20.78 -1.23 -1.95
N MET A 730 21.65 -1.08 -0.94
CA MET A 730 21.77 0.16 -0.18
C MET A 730 22.55 1.21 -0.96
N VAL A 731 23.70 0.80 -1.52
CA VAL A 731 24.59 1.68 -2.29
C VAL A 731 23.86 2.33 -3.46
N GLN A 732 23.06 1.57 -4.22
CA GLN A 732 22.28 2.10 -5.33
C GLN A 732 21.33 3.24 -4.95
N ARG A 733 20.76 3.22 -3.75
CA ARG A 733 19.73 4.18 -3.33
C ARG A 733 20.28 5.55 -3.00
N TYR A 734 21.34 5.63 -2.23
CA TYR A 734 21.98 6.91 -1.95
C TYR A 734 22.89 7.39 -3.10
N LEU A 735 23.03 6.60 -4.17
CA LEU A 735 23.56 7.05 -5.47
C LEU A 735 22.46 7.47 -6.46
N ALA A 736 21.17 7.28 -6.12
CA ALA A 736 20.04 7.74 -6.92
C ALA A 736 19.64 9.19 -6.63
N VAL A 737 20.22 9.79 -5.59
CA VAL A 737 20.09 11.22 -5.25
C VAL A 737 21.16 12.06 -5.96
N PRO A 738 20.91 13.35 -6.21
CA PRO A 738 21.78 14.15 -7.08
C PRO A 738 23.11 14.55 -6.42
N ASP A 739 23.19 14.62 -5.10
CA ASP A 739 24.33 15.20 -4.39
C ASP A 739 24.66 14.51 -3.05
N LEU A 740 25.91 14.68 -2.60
CA LEU A 740 26.43 14.06 -1.38
C LEU A 740 25.78 14.59 -0.10
N ARG A 741 25.32 15.86 -0.08
CA ARG A 741 24.65 16.42 1.10
C ARG A 741 23.29 15.76 1.29
N THR A 742 22.53 15.62 0.21
CA THR A 742 21.27 14.89 0.19
C THR A 742 21.49 13.41 0.54
N ALA A 743 22.54 12.75 0.03
CA ALA A 743 22.87 11.37 0.40
C ALA A 743 23.14 11.22 1.92
N ARG A 744 23.90 12.14 2.53
CA ARG A 744 24.14 12.15 3.99
C ARG A 744 22.87 12.38 4.79
N GLN A 745 22.02 13.30 4.33
CA GLN A 745 20.71 13.54 4.94
C GLN A 745 19.82 12.29 4.86
N CYS A 746 19.80 11.58 3.72
CA CYS A 746 19.10 10.30 3.59
C CYS A 746 19.60 9.25 4.60
N LEU A 747 20.92 9.11 4.78
CA LEU A 747 21.52 8.18 5.75
C LEU A 747 21.19 8.55 7.22
N LEU A 748 21.13 9.85 7.53
CA LEU A 748 20.70 10.32 8.85
C LEU A 748 19.21 10.06 9.10
N CYS A 749 18.35 10.37 8.13
CA CYS A 749 16.92 10.05 8.19
C CYS A 749 16.70 8.53 8.32
N PHE A 750 17.53 7.73 7.65
CA PHE A 750 17.54 6.27 7.79
C PHE A 750 17.88 5.81 9.21
N ALA A 751 18.89 6.41 9.86
CA ALA A 751 19.23 6.10 11.25
C ALA A 751 18.06 6.41 12.20
N VAL A 752 17.42 7.57 12.04
CA VAL A 752 16.24 7.97 12.83
C VAL A 752 15.08 7.00 12.60
N GLY A 753 14.80 6.66 11.34
CA GLY A 753 13.73 5.72 10.99
C GLY A 753 13.95 4.33 11.57
N LEU A 754 15.18 3.81 11.51
CA LEU A 754 15.50 2.52 12.08
C LEU A 754 15.43 2.53 13.62
N ALA A 755 15.97 3.56 14.26
CA ALA A 755 15.86 3.73 15.71
C ALA A 755 14.39 3.79 16.15
N SER A 756 13.53 4.49 15.38
CA SER A 756 12.09 4.57 15.64
C SER A 756 11.43 3.19 15.56
N VAL A 757 11.67 2.43 14.48
CA VAL A 757 11.08 1.09 14.32
C VAL A 757 11.56 0.12 15.38
N LYS A 758 12.88 0.08 15.65
CA LYS A 758 13.42 -0.79 16.70
C LYS A 758 12.87 -0.43 18.07
N GLY A 759 12.68 0.86 18.33
CA GLY A 759 12.06 1.30 19.57
C GLY A 759 10.60 0.88 19.71
N LEU A 760 9.81 0.98 18.64
CA LEU A 760 8.45 0.45 18.61
C LEU A 760 8.44 -1.07 18.80
N SER A 761 9.38 -1.82 18.21
CA SER A 761 9.48 -3.26 18.43
C SER A 761 9.77 -3.63 19.89
N VAL A 762 10.63 -2.87 20.58
CA VAL A 762 10.90 -3.09 22.01
C VAL A 762 9.66 -2.79 22.84
N ALA A 763 8.95 -1.70 22.54
CA ALA A 763 7.68 -1.39 23.20
C ALA A 763 6.64 -2.51 23.01
N THR A 764 6.52 -3.05 21.81
CA THR A 764 5.67 -4.22 21.53
C THR A 764 6.11 -5.44 22.32
N GLY A 765 7.42 -5.72 22.44
CA GLY A 765 7.93 -6.85 23.22
C GLY A 765 7.60 -6.76 24.72
N LEU A 766 7.70 -5.57 25.30
CA LEU A 766 7.29 -5.32 26.69
C LEU A 766 5.78 -5.49 26.88
N LEU A 767 5.00 -4.99 25.92
CA LEU A 767 3.55 -5.15 25.91
C LEU A 767 3.14 -6.63 25.84
N LEU A 768 3.77 -7.43 24.97
CA LEU A 768 3.54 -8.87 24.89
C LEU A 768 3.81 -9.55 26.23
N TYR A 769 4.86 -9.14 26.94
CA TYR A 769 5.16 -9.69 28.25
C TYR A 769 4.12 -9.29 29.30
N ALA A 770 3.67 -8.04 29.29
CA ALA A 770 2.65 -7.58 30.23
C ALA A 770 1.30 -8.30 30.04
N GLU A 771 0.93 -8.65 28.80
CA GLU A 771 -0.27 -9.44 28.54
C GLU A 771 -0.12 -10.90 29.02
N TYR A 772 1.02 -11.53 28.72
CA TYR A 772 1.26 -12.95 29.01
C TYR A 772 2.05 -13.19 30.31
N GLU A 773 2.11 -12.21 31.22
CA GLU A 773 2.90 -12.28 32.46
C GLU A 773 2.54 -13.52 33.30
N ASN A 774 1.24 -13.83 33.40
CA ASN A 774 0.71 -14.92 34.21
C ASN A 774 0.55 -16.24 33.44
N CYS A 775 0.48 -16.19 32.12
CA CYS A 775 0.25 -17.37 31.29
C CYS A 775 1.05 -17.28 29.98
N ASP A 776 2.23 -17.87 29.98
CA ASP A 776 3.10 -17.92 28.81
C ASP A 776 2.55 -18.89 27.74
N PRO A 777 2.22 -18.41 26.51
CA PRO A 777 1.65 -19.25 25.46
C PRO A 777 2.64 -20.27 24.87
N ILE A 778 3.94 -20.06 25.06
CA ILE A 778 4.97 -20.99 24.55
C ILE A 778 5.08 -22.23 25.45
N SER A 779 5.12 -22.01 26.76
CA SER A 779 5.17 -23.10 27.77
C SER A 779 3.89 -23.94 27.76
N GLU A 780 2.74 -23.32 27.48
CA GLU A 780 1.44 -24.00 27.31
C GLU A 780 1.30 -24.74 25.97
N GLN A 781 2.35 -24.76 25.12
CA GLN A 781 2.35 -25.37 23.79
C GLN A 781 1.27 -24.82 22.81
N ARG A 782 0.71 -23.64 23.08
CA ARG A 782 -0.16 -22.93 22.12
C ARG A 782 0.63 -22.46 20.90
N VAL A 783 1.93 -22.25 21.09
CA VAL A 783 2.86 -21.79 20.07
C VAL A 783 4.13 -22.64 20.11
N THR A 784 4.59 -23.12 18.94
CA THR A 784 5.79 -23.98 18.84
C THR A 784 7.08 -23.16 18.64
N LYS A 785 7.01 -22.02 17.96
CA LYS A 785 8.18 -21.16 17.67
C LYS A 785 8.02 -19.77 18.29
N GLN A 786 9.10 -19.21 18.82
CA GLN A 786 9.08 -17.88 19.48
C GLN A 786 8.60 -16.75 18.57
N ASP A 787 8.89 -16.79 17.27
CA ASP A 787 8.54 -15.73 16.32
C ASP A 787 7.03 -15.63 16.03
N GLN A 788 6.24 -16.58 16.55
CA GLN A 788 4.79 -16.69 16.34
C GLN A 788 3.97 -16.03 17.47
N ILE A 789 4.62 -15.57 18.55
CA ILE A 789 3.94 -14.97 19.71
C ILE A 789 3.22 -13.67 19.35
N LEU A 790 3.83 -12.82 18.51
CA LEU A 790 3.23 -11.55 18.12
C LEU A 790 2.00 -11.75 17.21
N PRO A 791 2.05 -12.59 16.15
CA PRO A 791 0.84 -12.94 15.39
C PRO A 791 -0.29 -13.50 16.26
N LEU A 792 0.01 -14.35 17.24
CA LEU A 792 -0.98 -14.88 18.18
C LEU A 792 -1.63 -13.75 18.99
N TYR A 793 -0.82 -12.88 19.56
CA TYR A 793 -1.28 -11.74 20.35
C TYR A 793 -2.23 -10.82 19.56
N VAL A 794 -1.84 -10.48 18.33
CA VAL A 794 -2.68 -9.65 17.47
C VAL A 794 -4.00 -10.35 17.17
N LEU A 795 -3.99 -11.66 16.92
CA LEU A 795 -5.23 -12.40 16.66
C LEU A 795 -6.16 -12.40 17.87
N GLU A 796 -5.62 -12.61 19.07
CA GLU A 796 -6.39 -12.65 20.32
C GLU A 796 -6.95 -11.28 20.70
N THR A 797 -6.13 -10.24 20.58
CA THR A 797 -6.48 -8.88 21.03
C THR A 797 -7.30 -8.13 19.98
N ALA A 798 -6.96 -8.27 18.71
CA ALA A 798 -7.55 -7.50 17.60
C ALA A 798 -8.52 -8.31 16.73
N GLY A 799 -8.68 -9.62 16.94
CA GLY A 799 -9.51 -10.49 16.08
C GLY A 799 -11.01 -10.13 16.08
N HIS A 800 -11.50 -9.46 17.13
CA HIS A 800 -12.89 -9.02 17.23
C HIS A 800 -13.16 -7.72 16.42
N ILE A 801 -12.11 -6.99 16.02
CA ILE A 801 -12.23 -5.74 15.24
C ILE A 801 -11.91 -6.03 13.78
N PRO A 802 -12.90 -5.97 12.86
CA PRO A 802 -12.67 -6.31 11.47
C PRO A 802 -11.74 -5.30 10.78
N GLY A 803 -10.76 -5.79 10.00
CA GLY A 803 -9.82 -4.99 9.19
C GLY A 803 -8.49 -4.69 9.87
N LEU A 804 -8.44 -4.78 11.20
CA LEU A 804 -7.28 -4.43 12.00
C LEU A 804 -6.19 -5.50 12.01
N SER A 805 -6.60 -6.77 12.10
CA SER A 805 -5.69 -7.90 11.95
C SER A 805 -5.08 -7.91 10.54
N GLY A 806 -5.86 -7.53 9.53
CA GLY A 806 -5.39 -7.30 8.16
C GLY A 806 -4.36 -6.18 8.04
N LEU A 807 -4.51 -5.09 8.81
CA LEU A 807 -3.52 -4.00 8.86
C LEU A 807 -2.16 -4.48 9.42
N PHE A 808 -2.17 -5.32 10.45
CA PHE A 808 -0.94 -5.94 10.97
C PHE A 808 -0.27 -6.82 9.91
N VAL A 809 -1.04 -7.71 9.27
CA VAL A 809 -0.56 -8.55 8.17
C VAL A 809 0.05 -7.68 7.06
N VAL A 810 -0.60 -6.58 6.69
CA VAL A 810 -0.07 -5.59 5.74
C VAL A 810 1.28 -5.06 6.18
N GLY A 811 1.46 -4.69 7.45
CA GLY A 811 2.73 -4.19 7.98
C GLY A 811 3.87 -5.21 7.86
N VAL A 812 3.61 -6.47 8.27
CA VAL A 812 4.60 -7.54 8.21
C VAL A 812 5.02 -7.86 6.77
N PHE A 813 4.05 -8.00 5.86
CA PHE A 813 4.35 -8.27 4.44
C PHE A 813 4.98 -7.08 3.74
N SER A 814 4.63 -5.86 4.11
CA SER A 814 5.25 -4.65 3.56
C SER A 814 6.76 -4.65 3.77
N ALA A 815 7.23 -5.01 4.97
CA ALA A 815 8.65 -5.12 5.28
C ALA A 815 9.35 -6.24 4.50
N ALA A 816 8.69 -7.41 4.37
CA ALA A 816 9.24 -8.53 3.61
C ALA A 816 9.33 -8.26 2.10
N LEU A 817 8.27 -7.69 1.52
CA LEU A 817 8.20 -7.33 0.11
C LEU A 817 9.23 -6.25 -0.27
N SER A 818 9.44 -5.26 0.60
CA SER A 818 10.50 -4.26 0.38
C SER A 818 11.90 -4.91 0.38
N SER A 819 12.18 -5.77 1.37
CA SER A 819 13.45 -6.48 1.45
C SER A 819 13.69 -7.38 0.23
N MET A 820 12.65 -8.09 -0.23
CA MET A 820 12.70 -8.96 -1.42
C MET A 820 12.95 -8.15 -2.70
N SER A 821 12.16 -7.11 -2.96
CA SER A 821 12.30 -6.28 -4.17
C SER A 821 13.67 -5.60 -4.26
N THR A 822 14.21 -5.16 -3.12
CA THR A 822 15.57 -4.61 -3.02
C THR A 822 16.62 -5.64 -3.38
N GLY A 823 16.51 -6.84 -2.81
CA GLY A 823 17.42 -7.95 -3.07
C GLY A 823 17.41 -8.36 -4.55
N LEU A 824 16.22 -8.45 -5.17
CA LEU A 824 16.07 -8.78 -6.60
C LEU A 824 16.64 -7.69 -7.51
N ASN A 825 16.42 -6.41 -7.21
CA ASN A 825 17.01 -5.30 -7.97
C ASN A 825 18.54 -5.28 -7.85
N ALA A 826 19.07 -5.54 -6.65
CA ALA A 826 20.50 -5.62 -6.41
C ALA A 826 21.14 -6.83 -7.11
N LEU A 827 20.53 -8.02 -6.99
CA LEU A 827 20.97 -9.25 -7.63
C LEU A 827 20.98 -9.15 -9.15
N SER A 828 19.91 -8.61 -9.75
CA SER A 828 19.85 -8.42 -11.20
C SER A 828 20.96 -7.49 -11.70
N GLY A 829 21.22 -6.38 -10.99
CA GLY A 829 22.35 -5.50 -11.26
C GLY A 829 23.70 -6.22 -11.18
N VAL A 830 23.97 -6.94 -10.08
CA VAL A 830 25.27 -7.64 -9.90
C VAL A 830 25.46 -8.75 -10.93
N LEU A 831 24.43 -9.55 -11.21
CA LEU A 831 24.51 -10.63 -12.21
C LEU A 831 24.83 -10.06 -13.59
N VAL A 832 24.07 -9.06 -14.04
CA VAL A 832 24.24 -8.49 -15.38
C VAL A 832 25.55 -7.72 -15.50
N GLU A 833 25.88 -6.85 -14.54
CA GLU A 833 27.02 -5.92 -14.65
C GLU A 833 28.38 -6.52 -14.25
N ASP A 834 28.40 -7.43 -13.26
CA ASP A 834 29.65 -7.99 -12.75
C ASP A 834 29.99 -9.36 -13.37
N LEU A 835 28.98 -10.18 -13.70
CA LEU A 835 29.20 -11.52 -14.25
C LEU A 835 28.91 -11.60 -15.75
N PHE A 836 27.73 -11.14 -16.19
CA PHE A 836 27.26 -11.39 -17.55
C PHE A 836 27.62 -10.33 -18.58
N ALA A 837 28.17 -9.18 -18.17
CA ALA A 837 28.47 -8.04 -19.04
C ALA A 837 29.32 -8.41 -20.27
N ARG A 838 30.17 -9.44 -20.16
CA ARG A 838 31.07 -9.90 -21.24
C ARG A 838 30.36 -10.71 -22.33
N TRP A 839 29.22 -11.31 -22.02
CA TRP A 839 28.43 -12.14 -22.93
C TRP A 839 27.22 -11.40 -23.53
N ILE A 840 26.96 -10.18 -23.07
CA ILE A 840 25.91 -9.33 -23.64
C ILE A 840 26.45 -8.73 -24.94
N PRO A 841 25.83 -9.00 -26.10
CA PRO A 841 26.29 -8.46 -27.37
C PRO A 841 26.22 -6.92 -27.35
N PRO A 842 27.19 -6.21 -27.94
CA PRO A 842 27.25 -4.73 -27.96
C PRO A 842 26.15 -4.05 -28.80
N THR A 843 25.05 -4.74 -29.12
CA THR A 843 23.98 -4.25 -29.99
C THR A 843 22.83 -3.61 -29.21
N GLY A 844 22.70 -2.28 -29.37
CA GLY A 844 21.48 -1.49 -29.08
C GLY A 844 21.16 -1.21 -27.59
N PHE A 845 20.84 0.06 -27.28
CA PHE A 845 20.40 0.57 -25.97
C PHE A 845 19.24 -0.24 -25.33
N PHE A 846 18.38 -0.88 -26.13
CA PHE A 846 17.22 -1.66 -25.66
C PHE A 846 17.59 -3.05 -25.07
N SER A 847 18.79 -3.58 -25.33
CA SER A 847 19.19 -4.94 -24.92
C SER A 847 19.48 -5.05 -23.41
N SER A 848 20.14 -4.04 -22.82
CA SER A 848 20.58 -4.07 -21.42
C SER A 848 19.46 -4.13 -20.37
N ALA A 849 18.39 -3.34 -20.57
CA ALA A 849 17.25 -3.35 -19.64
C ALA A 849 16.48 -4.69 -19.71
N LEU A 850 16.46 -5.35 -20.86
CA LEU A 850 15.86 -6.67 -21.01
C LEU A 850 16.63 -7.72 -20.20
N TRP A 851 17.97 -7.74 -20.28
CA TRP A 851 18.80 -8.65 -19.50
C TRP A 851 18.64 -8.46 -18.00
N LEU A 852 18.51 -7.22 -17.52
CA LEU A 852 18.20 -6.92 -16.12
C LEU A 852 16.85 -7.48 -15.68
N ARG A 853 15.83 -7.36 -16.53
CA ARG A 853 14.49 -7.92 -16.26
C ARG A 853 14.49 -9.45 -16.22
N VAL A 854 15.19 -10.09 -17.17
CA VAL A 854 15.34 -11.55 -17.20
C VAL A 854 16.10 -12.02 -15.96
N ALA A 855 17.14 -11.31 -15.53
CA ALA A 855 17.88 -11.62 -14.31
C ALA A 855 17.02 -11.44 -13.04
N ALA A 856 16.20 -10.38 -12.96
CA ALA A 856 15.28 -10.18 -11.83
C ALA A 856 14.22 -11.29 -11.74
N LEU A 857 13.66 -11.71 -12.88
CA LEU A 857 12.71 -12.80 -12.97
C LEU A 857 13.34 -14.15 -12.57
N SER A 858 14.52 -14.47 -13.13
CA SER A 858 15.18 -15.76 -12.86
C SER A 858 15.64 -15.88 -11.42
N THR A 859 16.23 -14.83 -10.84
CA THR A 859 16.61 -14.80 -9.43
C THR A 859 15.40 -14.89 -8.50
N GLY A 860 14.28 -14.26 -8.86
CA GLY A 860 13.02 -14.38 -8.14
C GLY A 860 12.50 -15.81 -8.08
N ILE A 861 12.48 -16.51 -9.22
CA ILE A 861 12.05 -17.92 -9.30
C ILE A 861 12.96 -18.80 -8.42
N VAL A 862 14.28 -18.62 -8.50
CA VAL A 862 15.24 -19.36 -7.66
C VAL A 862 14.99 -19.11 -6.18
N CYS A 863 14.73 -17.85 -5.78
CA CYS A 863 14.42 -17.53 -4.38
C CYS A 863 13.15 -18.26 -3.90
N VAL A 864 12.09 -18.29 -4.71
CA VAL A 864 10.84 -19.01 -4.38
C VAL A 864 11.09 -20.51 -4.21
N LEU A 865 11.91 -21.12 -5.08
CA LEU A 865 12.26 -22.54 -4.96
C LEU A 865 13.05 -22.83 -3.67
N LEU A 866 13.97 -21.94 -3.30
CA LEU A 866 14.76 -22.07 -2.09
C LEU A 866 13.92 -21.94 -0.80
N VAL A 867 12.74 -21.31 -0.84
CA VAL A 867 11.84 -21.24 0.34
C VAL A 867 11.45 -22.63 0.84
N MET A 868 11.27 -23.60 -0.06
CA MET A 868 10.94 -24.99 0.32
C MET A 868 12.02 -25.64 1.19
N ALA A 869 13.29 -25.24 1.01
CA ALA A 869 14.39 -25.72 1.84
C ALA A 869 14.42 -25.04 3.23
N VAL A 870 13.92 -23.80 3.34
CA VAL A 870 13.96 -23.01 4.57
C VAL A 870 13.07 -23.59 5.68
N GLU A 871 12.01 -24.31 5.32
CA GLU A 871 11.04 -24.84 6.30
C GLU A 871 11.65 -25.85 7.28
N HIS A 872 12.75 -26.51 6.87
CA HIS A 872 13.47 -27.48 7.67
C HIS A 872 14.52 -26.82 8.61
N LEU A 873 14.66 -25.50 8.56
CA LEU A 873 15.60 -24.74 9.36
C LEU A 873 14.95 -24.24 10.67
N GLY A 874 15.76 -24.07 11.73
CA GLY A 874 15.35 -23.70 13.09
C GLY A 874 14.85 -22.24 13.27
N SER A 875 15.37 -21.51 14.27
CA SER A 875 14.91 -20.13 14.57
C SER A 875 15.29 -19.11 13.48
N VAL A 876 14.29 -18.47 12.87
CA VAL A 876 14.43 -17.77 11.59
C VAL A 876 15.30 -16.51 11.72
N LEU A 877 15.13 -15.74 12.80
CA LEU A 877 15.86 -14.50 13.05
C LEU A 877 17.36 -14.72 13.31
N GLN A 878 17.71 -15.59 14.26
CA GLN A 878 19.11 -15.82 14.63
C GLN A 878 19.91 -16.43 13.47
N MET A 879 19.29 -17.33 12.69
CA MET A 879 19.92 -17.88 11.49
C MET A 879 20.17 -16.81 10.43
N ALA A 880 19.20 -15.92 10.17
CA ALA A 880 19.34 -14.84 9.19
C ALA A 880 20.52 -13.91 9.52
N LEU A 881 20.63 -13.48 10.78
CA LEU A 881 21.69 -12.58 11.24
C LEU A 881 23.06 -13.27 11.27
N SER A 882 23.11 -14.52 11.72
CA SER A 882 24.37 -15.28 11.82
C SER A 882 24.95 -15.62 10.45
N LEU A 883 24.14 -16.18 9.54
CA LEU A 883 24.59 -16.53 8.18
C LEU A 883 24.95 -15.29 7.37
N GLY A 884 24.16 -14.21 7.50
CA GLY A 884 24.47 -12.93 6.86
C GLY A 884 25.76 -12.30 7.36
N SER A 885 26.14 -12.52 8.63
CA SER A 885 27.37 -11.97 9.21
C SER A 885 28.65 -12.51 8.58
N ILE A 886 28.62 -13.74 8.04
CA ILE A 886 29.78 -14.38 7.38
C ILE A 886 30.23 -13.53 6.18
N THR A 887 29.29 -13.22 5.30
CA THR A 887 29.52 -12.49 4.05
C THR A 887 29.65 -11.00 4.28
N ASN A 888 28.75 -10.41 5.08
CA ASN A 888 28.75 -8.97 5.37
C ASN A 888 30.05 -8.53 6.05
N GLY A 889 30.43 -9.18 7.15
CA GLY A 889 31.68 -8.88 7.85
C GLY A 889 32.89 -8.97 6.92
N THR A 890 33.00 -10.07 6.17
CA THR A 890 34.12 -10.27 5.23
C THR A 890 34.15 -9.22 4.11
N MET A 891 32.99 -8.86 3.53
CA MET A 891 32.92 -7.80 2.51
C MET A 891 33.34 -6.44 3.08
N LEU A 892 32.87 -6.09 4.29
CA LEU A 892 33.27 -4.86 4.95
C LEU A 892 34.79 -4.82 5.18
N GLY A 893 35.39 -5.91 5.63
CA GLY A 893 36.84 -6.02 5.80
C GLY A 893 37.60 -5.77 4.48
N LEU A 894 37.12 -6.34 3.36
CA LEU A 894 37.70 -6.15 2.03
C LEU A 894 37.64 -4.69 1.55
N PHE A 895 36.48 -4.05 1.65
CA PHE A 895 36.32 -2.65 1.24
C PHE A 895 37.12 -1.71 2.15
N THR A 896 37.05 -1.91 3.47
CA THR A 896 37.77 -1.09 4.45
C THR A 896 39.29 -1.20 4.26
N MET A 897 39.80 -2.42 3.99
CA MET A 897 41.22 -2.60 3.67
C MET A 897 41.63 -1.81 2.41
N GLY A 898 40.79 -1.80 1.38
CA GLY A 898 41.03 -1.05 0.15
C GLY A 898 41.04 0.47 0.34
N ILE A 899 40.10 0.98 1.14
CA ILE A 899 39.85 2.41 1.35
C ILE A 899 40.90 3.05 2.26
N PHE A 900 41.39 2.33 3.27
CA PHE A 900 42.29 2.90 4.27
C PHE A 900 43.78 2.59 4.04
N PHE A 901 44.11 1.45 3.42
CA PHE A 901 45.50 1.00 3.33
C PHE A 901 46.03 1.11 1.88
N PRO A 902 46.92 2.07 1.57
CA PRO A 902 47.41 2.29 0.21
C PRO A 902 48.29 1.16 -0.33
N PHE A 903 49.01 0.47 0.55
CA PHE A 903 49.88 -0.65 0.17
C PHE A 903 49.14 -1.98 -0.02
N ALA A 904 47.83 -2.07 0.26
CA ALA A 904 47.08 -3.30 0.07
C ALA A 904 46.99 -3.67 -1.42
N ASN A 905 47.28 -4.92 -1.78
CA ASN A 905 47.29 -5.38 -3.18
C ASN A 905 46.26 -6.50 -3.42
N SER A 906 46.08 -6.89 -4.69
CA SER A 906 45.04 -7.85 -5.07
C SER A 906 45.28 -9.26 -4.51
N LYS A 907 46.55 -9.68 -4.34
CA LYS A 907 46.88 -10.99 -3.77
C LYS A 907 46.51 -11.04 -2.28
N GLY A 908 46.89 -10.01 -1.52
CA GLY A 908 46.50 -9.89 -0.12
C GLY A 908 44.98 -9.75 0.08
N ALA A 909 44.29 -9.04 -0.81
CA ALA A 909 42.82 -8.96 -0.81
C ALA A 909 42.15 -10.32 -1.02
N LEU A 910 42.60 -11.11 -2.01
CA LEU A 910 42.06 -12.45 -2.26
C LEU A 910 42.29 -13.39 -1.07
N VAL A 911 43.53 -13.48 -0.58
CA VAL A 911 43.89 -14.38 0.53
C VAL A 911 43.18 -13.96 1.82
N GLY A 912 43.17 -12.66 2.15
CA GLY A 912 42.50 -12.16 3.36
C GLY A 912 40.99 -12.42 3.33
N THR A 913 40.34 -12.23 2.19
CA THR A 913 38.89 -12.52 2.04
C THR A 913 38.61 -14.01 2.18
N LEU A 914 39.40 -14.87 1.52
CA LEU A 914 39.22 -16.32 1.58
C LEU A 914 39.47 -16.88 2.98
N SER A 915 40.52 -16.41 3.65
CA SER A 915 40.81 -16.78 5.05
C SER A 915 39.69 -16.35 6.00
N SER A 916 39.15 -15.13 5.84
CA SER A 916 38.00 -14.68 6.64
C SER A 916 36.75 -15.52 6.38
N LEU A 917 36.43 -15.83 5.12
CA LEU A 917 35.30 -16.70 4.76
C LEU A 917 35.39 -18.07 5.43
N VAL A 918 36.58 -18.69 5.41
CA VAL A 918 36.80 -20.02 6.00
C VAL A 918 36.76 -19.98 7.53
N LEU A 919 37.49 -19.05 8.15
CA LEU A 919 37.60 -18.97 9.60
C LEU A 919 36.29 -18.49 10.25
N ASN A 920 35.71 -17.39 9.75
CA ASN A 920 34.44 -16.86 10.26
C ASN A 920 33.28 -17.77 9.89
N GLY A 921 33.25 -18.30 8.66
CA GLY A 921 32.23 -19.26 8.24
C GLY A 921 32.28 -20.56 9.07
N GLY A 922 33.48 -21.08 9.33
CA GLY A 922 33.68 -22.23 10.22
C GLY A 922 33.15 -21.97 11.62
N LEU A 923 33.51 -20.84 12.22
CA LEU A 923 33.01 -20.44 13.55
C LEU A 923 31.48 -20.38 13.61
N VAL A 924 30.86 -19.69 12.66
CA VAL A 924 29.40 -19.52 12.62
C VAL A 924 28.70 -20.86 12.41
N LEU A 925 29.14 -21.66 11.44
CA LEU A 925 28.53 -22.96 11.14
C LEU A 925 28.69 -23.96 12.30
N SER A 926 29.86 -24.00 12.94
CA SER A 926 30.09 -24.82 14.13
C SER A 926 29.17 -24.43 15.29
N THR A 927 28.94 -23.13 15.49
CA THR A 927 28.04 -22.65 16.55
C THR A 927 26.58 -22.99 16.25
N GLN A 928 26.13 -22.80 15.01
CA GLN A 928 24.76 -23.18 14.59
C GLN A 928 24.54 -24.69 14.75
N PHE A 929 25.56 -25.50 14.46
CA PHE A 929 25.50 -26.94 14.63
C PHE A 929 25.48 -27.38 16.10
N ALA A 930 26.23 -26.69 16.97
CA ALA A 930 26.19 -26.92 18.42
C ALA A 930 24.82 -26.58 19.02
N LEU A 931 24.19 -25.47 18.57
CA LEU A 931 22.84 -25.08 18.93
C LEU A 931 21.81 -26.14 18.46
N ALA A 932 21.92 -26.61 17.22
CA ALA A 932 21.00 -27.60 16.66
C ALA A 932 21.04 -28.96 17.39
N ARG A 933 22.21 -29.34 17.92
CA ARG A 933 22.39 -30.55 18.75
C ARG A 933 22.01 -30.35 20.22
N GLY A 934 21.69 -29.13 20.62
CA GLY A 934 21.40 -28.78 22.01
C GLY A 934 22.61 -28.80 22.94
N ALA A 935 23.84 -28.82 22.40
CA ALA A 935 25.11 -28.77 23.14
C ALA A 935 25.47 -27.36 23.63
N LEU A 936 24.86 -26.33 23.01
CA LEU A 936 24.86 -24.95 23.47
C LEU A 936 23.39 -24.55 23.70
N ARG A 937 23.04 -24.10 24.91
CA ARG A 937 21.69 -23.57 25.23
C ARG A 937 21.82 -22.20 25.87
N HIS A 938 21.06 -21.23 25.35
CA HIS A 938 20.98 -19.90 25.96
C HIS A 938 19.92 -19.90 27.07
N SER A 939 20.21 -19.20 28.16
CA SER A 939 19.26 -18.99 29.25
C SER A 939 18.25 -17.89 28.87
N PHE A 940 16.99 -18.06 29.29
CA PHE A 940 15.92 -17.08 29.09
C PHE A 940 15.48 -16.52 30.45
N LEU A 941 14.91 -15.30 30.45
CA LEU A 941 14.31 -14.75 31.66
C LEU A 941 13.10 -15.60 32.11
N PRO A 942 12.78 -15.64 33.42
CA PRO A 942 11.74 -16.51 33.96
C PRO A 942 10.37 -16.23 33.35
N LEU A 943 9.62 -17.29 33.04
CA LEU A 943 8.26 -17.27 32.49
C LEU A 943 7.32 -18.03 33.45
N SER A 944 6.04 -17.64 33.49
CA SER A 944 5.06 -18.19 34.44
C SER A 944 3.89 -18.85 33.71
N THR A 945 3.39 -19.96 34.25
CA THR A 945 2.12 -20.61 33.83
C THR A 945 1.06 -20.60 34.93
N ILE A 946 1.27 -19.82 36.00
CA ILE A 946 0.42 -19.77 37.21
C ILE A 946 -1.06 -19.45 36.89
N GLY A 947 -1.33 -18.75 35.78
CA GLY A 947 -2.69 -18.37 35.35
C GLY A 947 -3.25 -19.16 34.16
N CYS A 948 -2.58 -20.20 33.65
CA CYS A 948 -3.03 -20.92 32.44
C CYS A 948 -4.09 -22.01 32.70
N SER A 949 -4.08 -22.64 33.87
CA SER A 949 -5.02 -23.71 34.25
C SER A 949 -5.14 -23.76 35.77
N GLU A 950 -6.33 -24.03 36.32
CA GLU A 950 -6.60 -24.03 37.77
C GLU A 950 -5.68 -24.99 38.58
N ASN A 951 -4.96 -25.91 37.91
CA ASN A 951 -4.06 -26.90 38.53
C ASN A 951 -2.55 -26.66 38.29
N SER A 952 -2.14 -25.60 37.58
CA SER A 952 -0.74 -25.37 37.21
C SER A 952 -0.12 -24.22 38.01
N THR A 953 0.75 -24.52 38.99
CA THR A 953 1.51 -23.51 39.76
C THR A 953 3.02 -23.53 39.45
N THR A 954 3.41 -24.00 38.27
CA THR A 954 4.83 -24.14 37.92
C THR A 954 5.37 -22.84 37.31
N ILE A 955 6.38 -22.26 37.94
CA ILE A 955 7.23 -21.25 37.28
C ILE A 955 8.19 -22.04 36.38
N ALA A 956 8.26 -21.71 35.09
CA ALA A 956 9.25 -22.30 34.20
C ALA A 956 10.64 -21.86 34.70
N ILE A 957 11.36 -22.79 35.32
CA ILE A 957 12.70 -22.56 35.88
C ILE A 957 13.62 -22.19 34.70
N PRO A 958 14.45 -21.12 34.81
CA PRO A 958 15.44 -20.80 33.80
C PRO A 958 16.27 -22.04 33.46
N THR A 959 16.33 -22.43 32.19
CA THR A 959 17.24 -23.50 31.78
C THR A 959 18.66 -23.10 32.16
N GLU A 960 19.32 -23.92 32.98
CA GLU A 960 20.73 -23.69 33.32
C GLU A 960 21.57 -23.64 32.04
N PRO A 961 22.48 -22.65 31.91
CA PRO A 961 23.36 -22.57 30.77
C PRO A 961 24.33 -23.76 30.78
N VAL A 962 24.05 -24.76 29.95
CA VAL A 962 24.98 -25.86 29.69
C VAL A 962 25.88 -25.45 28.52
N SER A 963 27.18 -25.33 28.77
CA SER A 963 28.20 -25.13 27.75
C SER A 963 29.26 -26.21 27.86
N ASP A 964 29.05 -27.32 27.15
CA ASP A 964 30.04 -28.40 26.99
C ASP A 964 30.93 -28.16 25.75
N VAL A 965 31.03 -26.91 25.28
CA VAL A 965 31.67 -26.53 24.02
C VAL A 965 32.83 -25.57 24.23
N TRP A 966 33.72 -25.49 23.23
CA TRP A 966 34.86 -24.57 23.27
C TRP A 966 34.40 -23.11 23.47
N PRO A 967 35.04 -22.30 24.34
CA PRO A 967 34.62 -20.94 24.64
C PRO A 967 34.49 -20.01 23.43
N LEU A 968 35.22 -20.28 22.34
CA LEU A 968 35.11 -19.52 21.10
C LEU A 968 33.71 -19.64 20.46
N LEU A 969 33.01 -20.75 20.67
CA LEU A 969 31.65 -21.01 20.18
C LEU A 969 30.58 -20.31 21.03
N GLU A 970 30.94 -19.81 22.20
CA GLU A 970 30.04 -19.05 23.08
C GLU A 970 30.00 -17.56 22.74
N ILE A 971 30.90 -17.09 21.87
CA ILE A 971 30.95 -15.68 21.46
C ILE A 971 29.57 -15.23 20.96
N SER A 972 29.14 -14.05 21.40
CA SER A 972 27.90 -13.44 20.92
C SER A 972 27.84 -13.38 19.41
N TYR A 973 26.71 -13.79 18.84
CA TYR A 973 26.47 -13.74 17.40
C TYR A 973 26.56 -12.32 16.82
N MET A 974 26.42 -11.28 17.65
CA MET A 974 26.60 -9.87 17.26
C MET A 974 28.03 -9.57 16.79
N TYR A 975 29.04 -10.30 17.29
CA TYR A 975 30.44 -10.07 16.94
C TYR A 975 30.92 -10.83 15.70
N TYR A 976 30.13 -11.73 15.11
CA TYR A 976 30.54 -12.46 13.91
C TYR A 976 30.87 -11.56 12.73
N SER A 977 30.15 -10.43 12.58
CA SER A 977 30.47 -9.44 11.55
C SER A 977 31.77 -8.68 11.84
N LEU A 978 32.04 -8.37 13.10
CA LEU A 978 33.29 -7.73 13.53
C LEU A 978 34.49 -8.66 13.31
N ILE A 979 34.37 -9.92 13.69
CA ILE A 979 35.40 -10.94 13.49
C ILE A 979 35.70 -11.09 12.00
N GLY A 980 34.68 -11.24 11.15
CA GLY A 980 34.86 -11.29 9.70
C GLY A 980 35.52 -10.03 9.13
N ALA A 981 35.11 -8.85 9.59
CA ALA A 981 35.70 -7.59 9.13
C ALA A 981 37.17 -7.41 9.56
N ALA A 982 37.55 -7.93 10.72
CA ALA A 982 38.91 -7.86 11.25
C ALA A 982 39.86 -8.88 10.62
N LEU A 983 39.39 -10.10 10.34
CA LEU A 983 40.21 -11.18 9.78
C LEU A 983 40.80 -10.82 8.40
N VAL A 984 40.05 -10.08 7.58
CA VAL A 984 40.51 -9.67 6.23
C VAL A 984 41.79 -8.84 6.27
N PRO A 985 41.87 -7.68 6.98
CA PRO A 985 43.10 -6.92 7.08
C PRO A 985 44.18 -7.65 7.89
N MET A 986 43.83 -8.45 8.91
CA MET A 986 44.80 -9.21 9.71
C MET A 986 45.65 -10.15 8.85
N VAL A 987 45.05 -10.83 7.86
CA VAL A 987 45.76 -11.72 6.94
C VAL A 987 46.21 -10.98 5.67
N GLY A 988 45.36 -10.10 5.14
CA GLY A 988 45.54 -9.44 3.85
C GLY A 988 46.64 -8.38 3.84
N LEU A 989 46.87 -7.66 4.94
CA LEU A 989 47.94 -6.66 5.03
C LEU A 989 49.34 -7.30 5.06
N PRO A 990 49.63 -8.33 5.88
CA PRO A 990 50.90 -9.06 5.83
C PRO A 990 51.17 -9.66 4.43
N VAL A 991 50.16 -10.30 3.82
CA VAL A 991 50.32 -10.87 2.48
C VAL A 991 50.57 -9.79 1.43
N SER A 992 49.88 -8.65 1.52
CA SER A 992 50.12 -7.50 0.63
C SER A 992 51.53 -6.95 0.78
N TRP A 993 52.06 -6.92 2.01
CA TRP A 993 53.42 -6.50 2.30
C TRP A 993 54.45 -7.46 1.69
N LEU A 994 54.28 -8.77 1.90
CA LEU A 994 55.15 -9.82 1.36
C LEU A 994 55.13 -9.90 -0.18
N THR A 995 54.01 -9.56 -0.80
CA THR A 995 53.83 -9.67 -2.26
C THR A 995 54.06 -8.35 -3.02
N GLY A 996 54.74 -7.38 -2.41
CA GLY A 996 55.26 -6.19 -3.09
C GLY A 996 54.29 -5.00 -3.19
N GLY A 997 53.29 -4.91 -2.30
CA GLY A 997 52.29 -3.84 -2.30
C GLY A 997 52.82 -2.40 -2.17
N ARG A 998 54.02 -2.20 -1.61
CA ARG A 998 54.67 -0.87 -1.42
C ARG A 998 55.02 -0.14 -2.73
N ARG A 999 55.09 -0.84 -3.87
CA ARG A 999 55.57 -0.25 -5.14
C ARG A 999 54.46 0.32 -6.03
N ARG A 1000 53.19 0.28 -5.60
CA ARG A 1000 52.03 0.71 -6.40
C ARG A 1000 51.78 2.22 -6.25
N LYS A 1001 51.68 2.94 -7.38
CA LYS A 1001 51.12 4.30 -7.45
C LYS A 1001 49.66 4.19 -7.88
N LEU A 1002 48.73 4.73 -7.08
CA LEU A 1002 47.28 4.73 -7.30
C LEU A 1002 46.76 6.16 -7.18
N SER A 1003 45.64 6.47 -7.84
CA SER A 1003 45.04 7.80 -7.74
C SER A 1003 44.55 8.07 -6.31
N PRO A 1004 44.79 9.27 -5.74
CA PRO A 1004 44.34 9.62 -4.39
C PRO A 1004 42.82 9.49 -4.18
N GLN A 1005 42.02 9.68 -5.25
CA GLN A 1005 40.55 9.63 -5.22
C GLN A 1005 39.95 8.25 -4.85
N LEU A 1006 40.75 7.18 -4.86
CA LEU A 1006 40.32 5.83 -4.45
C LEU A 1006 40.37 5.60 -2.92
N PHE A 1007 40.90 6.57 -2.18
CA PHE A 1007 41.08 6.49 -0.74
C PHE A 1007 40.11 7.42 -0.01
N SER A 1008 39.86 7.10 1.24
CA SER A 1008 39.08 7.95 2.15
C SER A 1008 39.64 9.38 2.19
N PRO A 1009 38.78 10.43 2.27
CA PRO A 1009 39.24 11.82 2.40
C PRO A 1009 40.21 12.05 3.56
N TYR A 1010 40.14 11.21 4.60
CA TYR A 1010 41.06 11.25 5.74
C TYR A 1010 42.47 10.75 5.39
N VAL A 1011 42.57 9.76 4.50
CA VAL A 1011 43.84 9.18 4.04
C VAL A 1011 44.45 10.00 2.90
N GLN A 1012 43.61 10.61 2.05
CA GLN A 1012 44.04 11.48 0.95
C GLN A 1012 45.01 12.57 1.40
N ARG A 1013 44.82 13.13 2.60
CA ARG A 1013 45.69 14.18 3.18
C ARG A 1013 47.13 13.74 3.43
N PHE A 1014 47.37 12.44 3.58
CA PHE A 1014 48.68 11.87 3.87
C PHE A 1014 49.35 11.24 2.64
N LEU A 1015 48.67 11.22 1.49
CA LEU A 1015 49.22 10.71 0.25
C LEU A 1015 49.96 11.83 -0.50
N PRO A 1016 51.16 11.57 -1.05
CA PRO A 1016 51.87 12.56 -1.86
C PRO A 1016 51.03 12.94 -3.08
N SER A 1017 50.92 14.25 -3.37
CA SER A 1017 50.29 14.75 -4.59
C SER A 1017 51.08 14.27 -5.80
N THR A 1018 50.64 13.19 -6.43
CA THR A 1018 51.26 12.71 -7.67
C THR A 1018 50.85 13.61 -8.82
N ASP A 1019 51.82 14.27 -9.44
CA ASP A 1019 51.69 14.80 -10.80
C ASP A 1019 51.32 13.63 -11.72
N LEU A 1020 50.17 13.73 -12.37
CA LEU A 1020 49.68 12.73 -13.32
C LEU A 1020 50.62 12.68 -14.54
N PRO A 1021 50.98 11.50 -15.06
CA PRO A 1021 51.57 11.39 -16.39
C PRO A 1021 50.62 12.01 -17.44
N GLN A 1022 51.18 12.84 -18.33
CA GLN A 1022 50.45 13.67 -19.30
C GLN A 1022 49.52 12.92 -20.27
N GLU A 1023 49.54 11.59 -20.34
CA GLU A 1023 48.62 10.81 -21.20
C GLU A 1023 47.14 10.87 -20.77
N GLN A 1024 46.82 11.43 -19.59
CA GLN A 1024 45.43 11.69 -19.18
C GLN A 1024 45.04 13.19 -19.20
N VAL A 1025 45.94 14.08 -19.60
CA VAL A 1025 45.72 15.55 -19.55
C VAL A 1025 45.34 16.13 -20.92
N GLU A 1026 45.49 15.39 -22.03
CA GLU A 1026 44.99 15.81 -23.35
C GLU A 1026 43.46 15.70 -23.54
N MET A 1027 42.71 15.41 -22.47
CA MET A 1027 41.25 15.55 -22.45
C MET A 1027 40.81 16.45 -21.30
N LYS A 1028 41.27 17.71 -21.33
CA LYS A 1028 40.72 18.79 -20.51
C LYS A 1028 39.91 19.75 -21.36
#